data_AF-A0A3S1Q8F5-F1
#
_entry.id   AF-A0A3S1Q8F5-F1
#
_cell.length_a   1.000
_cell.length_b   1.000
_cell.length_c   1.000
_cell.angle_alpha   90.00
_cell.angle_beta   90.00
_cell.angle_gamma   90.00
#
_symmetry.space_group_name_H-M   'P 1'
#
loop_
_entity.id
_entity.type
_entity.pdbx_description
1 polymer ?
#
loop_
_entity_poly.entity_id
_entity_poly.type
_entity_poly.pdbx_seq_one_letter_code
_entity_poly.pdbx_strand_id
1 'polypeptide(L)'
;MSIGSKLGATPRGKRQASHKPRNVCVVSEVEFGSISTADPGSATYALAQYLAVTGDTVTLLWVPSPIGSQPDEEEIARLGKWCFDNFLVRLELLPQSPELLRGLDSSDKHSVAVYHYLKQNAYDVVYFALEGGLAHFPTVAKRTGVFPDPPAIVVLAHEPLMWKLQANGRAVERKEQMTIAHMERTSAETCDHLVVTGQSVLDWMTKAGWKLPASRHVAVPLVPEEWRSNFHSDPYRRRPRLTTEIVHFSGTEARSGLTLFCDALDRLADSGITDLAVTVVGAFGHMLGEHSGGMIVRRARQWPFKLKLLPIRDEPEIFRYLRQSHALVAIPHAAAQLPMDVVACLDEEIPFVATDVGSIRDMLHPKSADTVMMEASASAIAAKIAEALQSRAISPAKPLHGRAAREKAWSRLHAKFRREPRKAAGSRRSRPPLVSIITAHYNRARLLPQAIASVRRQDYPNIELIVVDDGSTDPEAIELLADLEPEFEQRGWRIIRQKNGFLGKARNTGIRAAKGSLILFLDDDNALFPNAVSTFVAGMQNSGADICTTFAKWLNEPFVPPDTKSGYMLYFPVGGPPDIALITNPYGDANAIFRREVFDRVGYLNEERGFSASDWEFFLRADLAGLEIITVPEPLYWYRSAPTGMNRNAEWLRNRRPIIDVFRKHKFAHTDMFVQLGISSNTASHEKDLNLWNLELRVKDERYLRLSSGPANAADAMQLLAEIAAREGRPDTAISLLAHAGRSDFTLGVVDMLNAAADETVPELHSSLYREQYLSAEPLRLAHVASHPDAVADLLSYVERSPDQLFLEARGGNVTMALLKGVCPPGVIGASCWIYLDEDLTGTAQFQLAIVDAENQTFGELAGMLDLDVGSGWADVSRPHEPREIRTAISSPASGRRDLLLAVRCGGGRPQARVLGGFSSIQIRHVVSNGARHPRLNAPQERRRMRRITNDEIKQASLVTNHPSDLPTLLVAGDDGGLFLRPNTHGPVVAALKSAFPAFARSVVATVEIAHEEASPFEFAMALGRPEEKLSWKGDAPTGALAFSGWTRVPRPFELQDLKVSIREIDRKWLTIYLAIRLPRGSRPMPSNAFWRKLLLLWD
;
A
#
# COMPACT_ATOMS: atom_id res chain seq x y z
N MET A 1 33.82 0.24 -40.29
CA MET A 1 33.31 -0.46 -41.49
C MET A 1 31.79 -0.41 -41.45
N SER A 2 31.20 0.09 -42.54
CA SER A 2 29.76 0.32 -42.73
C SER A 2 29.04 -0.99 -43.01
N ILE A 3 27.94 -1.28 -42.30
CA ILE A 3 26.80 -2.02 -42.84
C ILE A 3 25.53 -1.33 -42.33
N GLY A 4 24.94 -0.49 -43.19
CA GLY A 4 23.60 0.04 -43.00
C GLY A 4 22.55 -0.98 -43.42
N SER A 5 21.50 -1.14 -42.62
CA SER A 5 20.23 -1.71 -43.07
C SER A 5 19.17 -0.60 -43.03
N LYS A 6 18.86 -0.08 -44.22
CA LYS A 6 17.65 0.71 -44.46
C LYS A 6 16.46 -0.24 -44.30
N LEU A 7 15.73 -0.15 -43.19
CA LEU A 7 14.39 -0.72 -43.09
C LEU A 7 13.45 0.16 -43.91
N GLY A 8 13.06 -0.34 -45.07
CA GLY A 8 12.12 0.31 -45.97
C GLY A 8 10.72 0.33 -45.36
N ALA A 9 10.34 1.47 -44.79
CA ALA A 9 8.93 1.83 -44.69
C ALA A 9 8.38 1.89 -46.13
N THR A 10 7.51 0.96 -46.48
CA THR A 10 6.78 1.00 -47.75
C THR A 10 5.89 2.25 -47.72
N PRO A 11 6.02 3.20 -48.66
CA PRO A 11 5.19 4.38 -48.66
C PRO A 11 3.76 3.97 -49.06
N ARG A 12 2.90 3.76 -48.06
CA ARG A 12 1.46 3.54 -48.27
C ARG A 12 0.84 4.84 -48.82
N GLY A 13 0.54 4.83 -50.12
CA GLY A 13 -0.57 5.54 -50.75
C GLY A 13 -0.48 7.07 -50.80
N LYS A 14 -0.58 7.64 -52.01
CA LYS A 14 -0.82 9.07 -52.24
C LYS A 14 -1.99 9.56 -51.36
N ARG A 15 -1.69 10.45 -50.41
CA ARG A 15 -2.63 11.16 -49.53
C ARG A 15 -3.68 11.91 -50.36
N GLN A 16 -4.95 11.51 -50.30
CA GLN A 16 -6.08 12.39 -50.63
C GLN A 16 -6.43 13.20 -49.38
N ALA A 17 -5.76 14.32 -49.15
CA ALA A 17 -6.19 15.30 -48.15
C ALA A 17 -7.22 16.24 -48.79
N SER A 18 -8.51 16.02 -48.51
CA SER A 18 -9.61 16.84 -49.04
C SER A 18 -9.99 18.03 -48.14
N HIS A 19 -9.22 18.33 -47.09
CA HIS A 19 -9.49 19.43 -46.16
C HIS A 19 -8.18 20.13 -45.75
N LYS A 20 -8.24 21.46 -45.55
CA LYS A 20 -7.16 22.26 -44.95
C LYS A 20 -6.78 21.68 -43.57
N PRO A 21 -5.48 21.46 -43.27
CA PRO A 21 -5.04 20.92 -41.98
C PRO A 21 -5.40 21.86 -40.83
N ARG A 22 -5.94 21.30 -39.74
CA ARG A 22 -6.22 22.02 -38.49
C ARG A 22 -5.08 21.83 -37.50
N ASN A 23 -4.94 22.78 -36.57
CA ASN A 23 -4.05 22.64 -35.43
C ASN A 23 -4.82 22.03 -34.25
N VAL A 24 -4.45 20.82 -33.83
CA VAL A 24 -5.16 20.05 -32.81
C VAL A 24 -4.24 19.82 -31.62
N CYS A 25 -4.76 20.03 -30.41
CA CYS A 25 -4.09 19.61 -29.18
C CYS A 25 -4.86 18.44 -28.56
N VAL A 26 -4.15 17.42 -28.08
CA VAL A 26 -4.70 16.35 -27.25
C VAL A 26 -4.00 16.40 -25.90
N VAL A 27 -4.76 16.60 -24.82
CA VAL A 27 -4.24 16.70 -23.46
C VAL A 27 -4.40 15.34 -22.76
N SER A 28 -3.32 14.81 -22.17
CA SER A 28 -3.33 13.50 -21.50
C SER A 28 -2.47 13.52 -20.22
N GLU A 29 -2.94 12.86 -19.15
CA GLU A 29 -2.17 12.63 -17.92
C GLU A 29 -1.28 11.37 -17.97
N VAL A 30 -1.41 10.56 -19.02
CA VAL A 30 -0.76 9.26 -19.10
C VAL A 30 0.69 9.39 -19.54
N GLU A 31 1.56 8.70 -18.80
CA GLU A 31 2.97 8.59 -19.11
C GLU A 31 3.18 7.95 -20.48
N PHE A 32 3.87 8.67 -21.35
CA PHE A 32 4.05 8.28 -22.72
C PHE A 32 4.96 7.05 -22.81
N GLY A 33 4.46 5.95 -23.39
CA GLY A 33 5.15 4.65 -23.43
C GLY A 33 4.75 3.68 -22.31
N SER A 34 4.01 4.14 -21.30
CA SER A 34 3.38 3.33 -20.22
C SER A 34 1.91 3.07 -20.55
N ILE A 35 1.66 2.58 -21.78
CA ILE A 35 0.33 2.62 -22.41
C ILE A 35 -0.50 1.45 -21.91
N SER A 36 -1.10 1.56 -20.71
CA SER A 36 -1.88 0.45 -20.16
C SER A 36 -3.19 0.18 -20.91
N THR A 37 -3.52 -1.10 -21.14
CA THR A 37 -4.86 -1.54 -21.60
C THR A 37 -5.98 -1.20 -20.62
N ALA A 38 -5.65 -0.81 -19.39
CA ALA A 38 -6.62 -0.38 -18.39
C ALA A 38 -6.79 1.16 -18.31
N ASP A 39 -6.01 1.95 -19.05
CA ASP A 39 -5.98 3.40 -18.92
C ASP A 39 -6.74 4.12 -20.07
N PRO A 40 -7.73 4.98 -19.75
CA PRO A 40 -8.36 5.91 -20.69
C PRO A 40 -7.40 6.71 -21.59
N GLY A 41 -6.22 7.12 -21.10
CA GLY A 41 -5.30 7.93 -21.90
C GLY A 41 -4.66 7.17 -23.06
N SER A 42 -4.70 5.84 -23.09
CA SER A 42 -4.33 5.04 -24.26
C SER A 42 -5.22 5.37 -25.47
N ALA A 43 -6.49 5.67 -25.23
CA ALA A 43 -7.43 6.03 -26.30
C ALA A 43 -7.23 7.46 -26.81
N THR A 44 -6.91 8.41 -25.93
CA THR A 44 -6.60 9.78 -26.34
C THR A 44 -5.31 9.81 -27.16
N TYR A 45 -4.32 8.99 -26.78
CA TYR A 45 -3.11 8.79 -27.54
C TYR A 45 -3.37 8.21 -28.94
N ALA A 46 -4.14 7.12 -29.03
CA ALA A 46 -4.52 6.51 -30.30
C ALA A 46 -5.26 7.50 -31.22
N LEU A 47 -6.11 8.35 -30.64
CA LEU A 47 -6.77 9.43 -31.38
C LEU A 47 -5.75 10.44 -31.92
N ALA A 48 -4.77 10.86 -31.11
CA ALA A 48 -3.71 11.78 -31.55
C ALA A 48 -2.94 11.23 -32.76
N GLN A 49 -2.52 9.95 -32.71
CA GLN A 49 -1.87 9.27 -33.83
C GLN A 49 -2.76 9.27 -35.07
N TYR A 50 -4.02 8.90 -34.92
CA TYR A 50 -4.96 8.82 -36.04
C TYR A 50 -5.17 10.18 -36.71
N LEU A 51 -5.36 11.24 -35.92
CA LEU A 51 -5.56 12.60 -36.43
C LEU A 51 -4.34 13.10 -37.21
N ALA A 52 -3.13 12.85 -36.71
CA ALA A 52 -1.88 13.20 -37.39
C ALA A 52 -1.72 12.48 -38.73
N VAL A 53 -2.03 11.17 -38.77
CA VAL A 53 -1.99 10.37 -40.00
C VAL A 53 -3.00 10.86 -41.03
N THR A 54 -4.20 11.27 -40.58
CA THR A 54 -5.27 11.77 -41.47
C THR A 54 -5.06 13.21 -41.97
N GLY A 55 -4.05 13.93 -41.47
CA GLY A 55 -3.56 15.17 -42.04
C GLY A 55 -3.65 16.42 -41.18
N ASP A 56 -4.09 16.32 -39.92
CA ASP A 56 -4.04 17.46 -38.98
C ASP A 56 -2.64 17.63 -38.38
N THR A 57 -2.32 18.84 -37.92
CA THR A 57 -1.11 19.08 -37.12
C THR A 57 -1.47 18.82 -35.67
N VAL A 58 -0.85 17.81 -35.04
CA VAL A 58 -1.25 17.34 -33.71
C VAL A 58 -0.12 17.57 -32.69
N THR A 59 -0.45 18.33 -31.64
CA THR A 59 0.32 18.40 -30.39
C THR A 59 -0.30 17.47 -29.36
N LEU A 60 0.48 16.56 -28.79
CA LEU A 60 0.12 15.81 -27.59
C LEU A 60 0.75 16.51 -26.39
N LEU A 61 -0.08 17.17 -25.59
CA LEU A 61 0.33 17.83 -24.35
C LEU A 61 0.26 16.82 -23.20
N TRP A 62 1.44 16.39 -22.74
CA TRP A 62 1.58 15.50 -21.60
C TRP A 62 1.55 16.29 -20.30
N VAL A 63 0.60 15.95 -19.42
CA VAL A 63 0.47 16.47 -18.07
C VAL A 63 0.99 15.40 -17.11
N PRO A 64 2.16 15.60 -16.47
CA PRO A 64 2.74 14.56 -15.63
C PRO A 64 1.88 14.37 -14.36
N SER A 65 1.78 13.13 -13.87
CA SER A 65 1.01 12.84 -12.65
C SER A 65 1.53 13.63 -11.44
N PRO A 66 0.65 14.20 -10.59
CA PRO A 66 1.09 15.00 -9.44
C PRO A 66 1.85 14.21 -8.36
N ILE A 67 1.76 12.87 -8.41
CA ILE A 67 2.31 11.95 -7.40
C ILE A 67 3.45 11.09 -7.99
N GLY A 68 3.70 11.19 -9.30
CA GLY A 68 4.71 10.41 -10.02
C GLY A 68 6.08 11.08 -10.09
N SER A 69 7.12 10.30 -10.42
CA SER A 69 8.41 10.85 -10.84
C SER A 69 8.21 11.67 -12.11
N GLN A 70 8.73 12.89 -12.12
CA GLN A 70 8.75 13.71 -13.34
C GLN A 70 9.77 13.11 -14.31
N PRO A 71 9.42 12.96 -15.60
CA PRO A 71 10.37 12.52 -16.62
C PRO A 71 11.52 13.51 -16.72
N ASP A 72 12.73 13.01 -16.97
CA ASP A 72 13.89 13.89 -17.21
C ASP A 72 13.87 14.47 -18.64
N GLU A 73 14.68 15.51 -18.88
CA GLU A 73 14.71 16.19 -20.18
C GLU A 73 15.17 15.26 -21.32
N GLU A 74 16.05 14.29 -21.03
CA GLU A 74 16.55 13.35 -22.05
C GLU A 74 15.46 12.35 -22.47
N GLU A 75 14.67 11.87 -21.51
CA GLU A 75 13.52 11.01 -21.74
C GLU A 75 12.47 11.70 -22.59
N ILE A 76 12.10 12.94 -22.24
CA ILE A 76 11.13 13.73 -23.02
C ILE A 76 11.64 13.95 -24.45
N ALA A 77 12.91 14.30 -24.63
CA ALA A 77 13.49 14.51 -25.95
C ALA A 77 13.49 13.22 -26.79
N ARG A 78 13.82 12.08 -26.17
CA ARG A 78 13.81 10.77 -26.81
C ARG A 78 12.41 10.35 -27.24
N LEU A 79 11.44 10.45 -26.32
CA LEU A 79 10.04 10.12 -26.58
C LEU A 79 9.46 11.06 -27.63
N GLY A 80 9.70 12.37 -27.52
CA GLY A 80 9.20 13.35 -28.47
C GLY A 80 9.74 13.15 -29.89
N LYS A 81 11.03 12.81 -30.03
CA LYS A 81 11.59 12.43 -31.33
C LYS A 81 10.91 11.17 -31.87
N TRP A 82 10.75 10.15 -31.04
CA TRP A 82 10.10 8.91 -31.44
C TRP A 82 8.64 9.11 -31.86
N CYS A 83 7.86 9.93 -31.14
CA CYS A 83 6.48 10.30 -31.50
C CYS A 83 6.42 10.91 -32.90
N PHE A 84 7.31 11.85 -33.16
CA PHE A 84 7.31 12.61 -34.40
C PHE A 84 7.74 11.72 -35.57
N ASP A 85 8.82 10.95 -35.41
CA ASP A 85 9.37 10.08 -36.45
C ASP A 85 8.40 8.94 -36.85
N ASN A 86 7.61 8.40 -35.91
CA ASN A 86 6.70 7.28 -36.17
C ASN A 86 5.26 7.71 -36.48
N PHE A 87 4.77 8.80 -35.89
CA PHE A 87 3.33 9.16 -35.93
C PHE A 87 3.06 10.59 -36.38
N LEU A 88 4.09 11.42 -36.61
CA LEU A 88 3.95 12.85 -36.89
C LEU A 88 3.22 13.61 -35.76
N VAL A 89 3.29 13.10 -34.53
CA VAL A 89 2.74 13.73 -33.33
C VAL A 89 3.84 14.51 -32.64
N ARG A 90 3.59 15.79 -32.32
CA ARG A 90 4.50 16.62 -31.51
C ARG A 90 4.20 16.40 -30.04
N LEU A 91 5.11 15.78 -29.29
CA LEU A 91 5.00 15.67 -27.83
C LEU A 91 5.50 16.95 -27.16
N GLU A 92 4.73 17.49 -26.23
CA GLU A 92 5.15 18.57 -25.34
C GLU A 92 4.82 18.21 -23.89
N LEU A 93 5.76 18.43 -22.98
CA LEU A 93 5.47 18.37 -21.55
C LEU A 93 4.84 19.69 -21.11
N LEU A 94 3.80 19.63 -20.27
CA LEU A 94 3.24 20.80 -19.63
C LEU A 94 4.33 21.53 -18.84
N PRO A 95 4.66 22.80 -19.17
CA PRO A 95 5.74 23.49 -18.52
C PRO A 95 5.39 23.76 -17.06
N GLN A 96 6.34 23.51 -16.16
CA GLN A 96 6.24 24.04 -14.81
C GLN A 96 6.29 25.56 -14.89
N SER A 97 5.31 26.25 -14.30
CA SER A 97 5.27 27.71 -14.25
C SER A 97 5.60 28.21 -12.84
N PRO A 98 6.89 28.27 -12.45
CA PRO A 98 7.29 28.70 -11.11
C PRO A 98 6.91 30.16 -10.79
N GLU A 99 6.65 30.98 -11.82
CA GLU A 99 6.23 32.38 -11.68
C GLU A 99 4.75 32.56 -11.30
N LEU A 100 3.88 31.59 -11.66
CA LEU A 100 2.43 31.68 -11.43
C LEU A 100 1.94 30.71 -10.36
N LEU A 101 2.52 29.50 -10.31
CA LEU A 101 2.09 28.38 -9.47
C LEU A 101 3.29 27.83 -8.69
N ARG A 102 3.17 27.72 -7.36
CA ARG A 102 4.13 26.96 -6.56
C ARG A 102 3.85 25.46 -6.73
N GLY A 103 4.37 24.87 -7.80
CA GLY A 103 4.27 23.44 -8.12
C GLY A 103 2.97 23.01 -8.81
N LEU A 104 2.98 21.76 -9.30
CA LEU A 104 1.90 21.08 -10.01
C LEU A 104 1.56 19.76 -9.29
N ASP A 105 1.14 19.87 -8.03
CA ASP A 105 0.91 18.75 -7.09
C ASP A 105 -0.57 18.37 -6.94
N SER A 106 -1.47 18.99 -7.71
CA SER A 106 -2.91 18.70 -7.69
C SER A 106 -3.60 18.95 -9.04
N SER A 107 -4.71 18.25 -9.31
CA SER A 107 -5.42 18.31 -10.59
C SER A 107 -6.03 19.69 -10.90
N ASP A 108 -6.46 20.44 -9.90
CA ASP A 108 -6.91 21.84 -10.05
C ASP A 108 -5.78 22.73 -10.58
N LYS A 109 -4.57 22.60 -10.03
CA LYS A 109 -3.37 23.30 -10.53
C LYS A 109 -2.99 22.87 -11.95
N HIS A 110 -3.10 21.58 -12.27
CA HIS A 110 -2.92 21.09 -13.64
C HIS A 110 -3.91 21.74 -14.61
N SER A 111 -5.20 21.78 -14.27
CA SER A 111 -6.21 22.40 -15.12
C SER A 111 -5.94 23.90 -15.34
N VAL A 112 -5.49 24.62 -14.31
CA VAL A 112 -5.06 26.03 -14.44
C VAL A 112 -3.84 26.17 -15.34
N ALA A 113 -2.82 25.33 -15.16
CA ALA A 113 -1.61 25.35 -15.97
C ALA A 113 -1.90 25.03 -17.45
N VAL A 114 -2.76 24.05 -17.71
CA VAL A 114 -3.22 23.72 -19.08
C VAL A 114 -3.97 24.91 -19.68
N TYR A 115 -4.86 25.57 -18.92
CA TYR A 115 -5.53 26.79 -19.39
C TYR A 115 -4.51 27.87 -19.79
N HIS A 116 -3.51 28.16 -18.95
CA HIS A 116 -2.46 29.13 -19.27
C HIS A 116 -1.65 28.75 -20.51
N TYR A 117 -1.29 27.48 -20.66
CA TYR A 117 -0.62 26.96 -21.85
C TYR A 117 -1.48 27.20 -23.11
N LEU A 118 -2.77 26.90 -23.06
CA LEU A 118 -3.68 27.09 -24.18
C LEU A 118 -3.95 28.56 -24.52
N LYS A 119 -3.83 29.50 -23.57
CA LYS A 119 -3.89 30.95 -23.88
C LYS A 119 -2.71 31.41 -24.74
N GLN A 120 -1.56 30.76 -24.62
CA GLN A 120 -0.33 31.13 -25.32
C GLN A 120 -0.17 30.42 -26.66
N ASN A 121 -0.98 29.39 -26.92
CA ASN A 121 -0.89 28.53 -28.09
C ASN A 121 -2.25 28.43 -28.79
N ALA A 122 -2.31 28.79 -30.08
CA ALA A 122 -3.56 28.80 -30.83
C ALA A 122 -3.89 27.43 -31.43
N TYR A 123 -4.99 26.81 -30.98
CA TYR A 123 -5.47 25.51 -31.48
C TYR A 123 -6.89 25.62 -32.04
N ASP A 124 -7.21 24.89 -33.11
CA ASP A 124 -8.56 24.83 -33.68
C ASP A 124 -9.49 23.96 -32.82
N VAL A 125 -8.98 22.82 -32.36
CA VAL A 125 -9.68 21.83 -31.54
C VAL A 125 -8.75 21.34 -30.44
N VAL A 126 -9.25 21.20 -29.22
CA VAL A 126 -8.53 20.60 -28.10
C VAL A 126 -9.35 19.45 -27.54
N TYR A 127 -8.72 18.29 -27.42
CA TYR A 127 -9.29 17.11 -26.79
C TYR A 127 -8.76 16.95 -25.37
N PHE A 128 -9.64 16.63 -24.44
CA PHE A 128 -9.33 16.29 -23.06
C PHE A 128 -9.90 14.92 -22.74
N ALA A 129 -9.15 14.09 -22.01
CA ALA A 129 -9.80 13.07 -21.18
C ALA A 129 -10.68 13.77 -20.14
N LEU A 130 -11.86 13.20 -19.87
CA LEU A 130 -12.71 13.67 -18.78
C LEU A 130 -12.01 13.43 -17.45
N GLU A 131 -11.44 12.23 -17.31
CA GLU A 131 -10.79 11.73 -16.10
C GLU A 131 -9.73 12.71 -15.60
N GLY A 132 -9.74 12.97 -14.30
CA GLY A 132 -8.83 13.95 -13.67
C GLY A 132 -9.29 15.41 -13.79
N GLY A 133 -10.28 15.71 -14.66
CA GLY A 133 -10.95 17.01 -14.69
C GLY A 133 -10.12 18.15 -15.31
N LEU A 134 -9.13 17.85 -16.14
CA LEU A 134 -8.21 18.85 -16.72
C LEU A 134 -8.92 19.95 -17.55
N ALA A 135 -10.06 19.63 -18.15
CA ALA A 135 -10.86 20.58 -18.95
C ALA A 135 -11.62 21.62 -18.12
N HIS A 136 -11.62 21.53 -16.78
CA HIS A 136 -12.43 22.38 -15.91
C HIS A 136 -12.15 23.88 -16.11
N PHE A 137 -10.95 24.36 -15.85
CA PHE A 137 -10.66 25.79 -16.03
C PHE A 137 -10.66 26.27 -17.49
N PRO A 138 -10.23 25.49 -18.50
CA PRO A 138 -10.43 25.85 -19.90
C PRO A 138 -11.90 26.08 -20.29
N THR A 139 -12.81 25.21 -19.85
CA THR A 139 -14.26 25.35 -20.13
C THR A 139 -14.88 26.50 -19.35
N VAL A 140 -14.50 26.67 -18.08
CA VAL A 140 -14.92 27.81 -17.24
C VAL A 140 -14.42 29.14 -17.81
N ALA A 141 -13.18 29.21 -18.30
CA ALA A 141 -12.61 30.40 -18.94
C ALA A 141 -13.37 30.78 -20.22
N LYS A 142 -13.76 29.78 -21.02
CA LYS A 142 -14.60 29.98 -22.20
C LYS A 142 -15.99 30.50 -21.82
N ARG A 143 -16.61 29.90 -20.80
CA ARG A 143 -17.94 30.27 -20.30
C ARG A 143 -18.00 31.68 -19.70
N THR A 144 -16.96 32.08 -18.97
CA THR A 144 -16.84 33.44 -18.41
C THR A 144 -16.39 34.47 -19.46
N GLY A 145 -15.84 34.01 -20.59
CA GLY A 145 -15.42 34.86 -21.71
C GLY A 145 -14.05 35.51 -21.54
N VAL A 146 -13.23 35.03 -20.58
CA VAL A 146 -11.85 35.50 -20.38
C VAL A 146 -10.84 34.80 -21.29
N PHE A 147 -11.24 33.72 -21.96
CA PHE A 147 -10.44 33.05 -22.97
C PHE A 147 -10.54 33.82 -24.32
N PRO A 148 -9.49 34.53 -24.79
CA PRO A 148 -9.61 35.50 -25.89
C PRO A 148 -9.89 34.89 -27.28
N ASP A 149 -9.43 33.67 -27.55
CA ASP A 149 -9.69 32.90 -28.78
C ASP A 149 -9.81 31.40 -28.44
N PRO A 150 -10.94 30.98 -27.84
CA PRO A 150 -11.06 29.63 -27.31
C PRO A 150 -11.19 28.61 -28.46
N PRO A 151 -10.46 27.48 -28.39
CA PRO A 151 -10.66 26.36 -29.32
C PRO A 151 -12.06 25.74 -29.16
N ALA A 152 -12.40 24.83 -30.07
CA ALA A 152 -13.43 23.84 -29.77
C ALA A 152 -12.90 22.86 -28.73
N ILE A 153 -13.54 22.79 -27.57
CA ILE A 153 -13.19 21.90 -26.46
C ILE A 153 -14.03 20.64 -26.56
N VAL A 154 -13.35 19.52 -26.82
CA VAL A 154 -13.93 18.18 -26.88
C VAL A 154 -13.51 17.41 -25.64
N VAL A 155 -14.47 16.89 -24.88
CA VAL A 155 -14.20 16.08 -23.68
C VAL A 155 -14.56 14.62 -23.97
N LEU A 156 -13.60 13.72 -23.76
CA LEU A 156 -13.69 12.29 -23.99
C LEU A 156 -13.87 11.57 -22.65
N ALA A 157 -15.03 10.96 -22.42
CA ALA A 157 -15.35 10.28 -21.18
C ALA A 157 -15.30 8.76 -21.34
N HIS A 158 -14.47 8.12 -20.52
CA HIS A 158 -14.26 6.67 -20.49
C HIS A 158 -14.87 6.05 -19.22
N GLU A 159 -14.32 6.42 -18.07
CA GLU A 159 -14.59 5.86 -16.75
C GLU A 159 -14.51 6.98 -15.70
N PRO A 160 -15.54 7.86 -15.59
CA PRO A 160 -15.55 8.95 -14.63
C PRO A 160 -15.22 8.48 -13.20
N LEU A 161 -14.50 9.27 -12.41
CA LEU A 161 -13.96 8.87 -11.10
C LEU A 161 -15.03 8.28 -10.18
N MET A 162 -16.21 8.91 -10.09
CA MET A 162 -17.29 8.41 -9.23
C MET A 162 -17.84 7.07 -9.71
N TRP A 163 -17.94 6.87 -11.03
CA TRP A 163 -18.29 5.56 -11.58
C TRP A 163 -17.20 4.54 -11.26
N LYS A 164 -15.93 4.90 -11.44
CA LYS A 164 -14.78 4.02 -11.21
C LYS A 164 -14.68 3.58 -9.74
N LEU A 165 -14.91 4.50 -8.80
CA LEU A 165 -14.95 4.18 -7.36
C LEU A 165 -16.08 3.18 -7.05
N GLN A 166 -17.30 3.44 -7.53
CA GLN A 166 -18.45 2.54 -7.37
C GLN A 166 -18.19 1.15 -7.97
N ALA A 167 -17.64 1.09 -9.19
CA ALA A 167 -17.31 -0.16 -9.88
C ALA A 167 -16.27 -1.00 -9.14
N ASN A 168 -15.38 -0.38 -8.37
CA ASN A 168 -14.41 -1.06 -7.52
C ASN A 168 -14.92 -1.33 -6.08
N GLY A 169 -16.16 -0.98 -5.76
CA GLY A 169 -16.70 -1.08 -4.40
C GLY A 169 -15.98 -0.16 -3.40
N ARG A 170 -15.38 0.94 -3.88
CA ARG A 170 -14.66 1.91 -3.04
C ARG A 170 -15.48 3.17 -2.85
N ALA A 171 -15.40 3.73 -1.66
CA ALA A 171 -15.89 5.05 -1.34
C ALA A 171 -14.82 6.12 -1.66
N VAL A 172 -15.20 7.39 -1.67
CA VAL A 172 -14.24 8.49 -1.64
C VAL A 172 -13.35 8.37 -0.40
N GLU A 173 -12.04 8.53 -0.56
CA GLU A 173 -11.04 8.34 0.50
C GLU A 173 -10.24 9.61 0.81
N ARG A 174 -10.21 10.55 -0.13
CA ARG A 174 -9.43 11.80 -0.02
C ARG A 174 -10.23 12.99 -0.56
N LYS A 175 -10.00 14.19 -0.02
CA LYS A 175 -10.69 15.42 -0.45
C LYS A 175 -10.42 15.74 -1.93
N GLU A 176 -9.24 15.39 -2.45
CA GLU A 176 -8.85 15.66 -3.83
C GLU A 176 -9.75 14.90 -4.82
N GLN A 177 -10.18 13.68 -4.47
CA GLN A 177 -11.16 12.93 -5.26
C GLN A 177 -12.51 13.64 -5.32
N MET A 178 -12.87 14.39 -4.26
CA MET A 178 -14.09 15.20 -4.27
C MET A 178 -13.98 16.36 -5.24
N THR A 179 -12.84 17.06 -5.23
CA THR A 179 -12.54 18.12 -6.19
C THR A 179 -12.56 17.59 -7.62
N ILE A 180 -11.88 16.47 -7.89
CA ILE A 180 -11.80 15.86 -9.23
C ILE A 180 -13.20 15.48 -9.72
N ALA A 181 -14.02 14.80 -8.90
CA ALA A 181 -15.38 14.42 -9.31
C ALA A 181 -16.25 15.62 -9.72
N HIS A 182 -16.12 16.76 -9.05
CA HIS A 182 -16.80 18.00 -9.43
C HIS A 182 -16.21 18.63 -10.70
N MET A 183 -14.89 18.63 -10.82
CA MET A 183 -14.20 19.11 -12.02
C MET A 183 -14.58 18.30 -13.26
N GLU A 184 -14.66 16.97 -13.15
CA GLU A 184 -15.14 16.06 -14.19
C GLU A 184 -16.57 16.41 -14.59
N ARG A 185 -17.50 16.44 -13.63
CA ARG A 185 -18.90 16.78 -13.90
C ARG A 185 -19.02 18.12 -14.62
N THR A 186 -18.38 19.16 -14.11
CA THR A 186 -18.42 20.50 -14.70
C THR A 186 -17.83 20.51 -16.11
N SER A 187 -16.73 19.80 -16.33
CA SER A 187 -16.10 19.66 -17.65
C SER A 187 -17.06 19.02 -18.66
N ALA A 188 -17.74 17.94 -18.28
CA ALA A 188 -18.72 17.27 -19.13
C ALA A 188 -19.94 18.15 -19.42
N GLU A 189 -20.44 18.90 -18.43
CA GLU A 189 -21.62 19.76 -18.56
C GLU A 189 -21.36 21.03 -19.39
N THR A 190 -20.14 21.56 -19.38
CA THR A 190 -19.81 22.86 -20.00
C THR A 190 -18.91 22.80 -21.24
N CYS A 191 -18.46 21.61 -21.66
CA CYS A 191 -17.71 21.46 -22.92
C CYS A 191 -18.57 21.76 -24.17
N ASP A 192 -17.92 22.05 -25.30
CA ASP A 192 -18.65 22.25 -26.57
C ASP A 192 -19.16 20.92 -27.13
N HIS A 193 -18.35 19.87 -27.00
CA HIS A 193 -18.65 18.55 -27.51
C HIS A 193 -18.25 17.48 -26.49
N LEU A 194 -19.22 16.70 -26.03
CA LEU A 194 -18.98 15.52 -25.21
C LEU A 194 -18.92 14.27 -26.11
N VAL A 195 -17.90 13.44 -25.94
CA VAL A 195 -17.84 12.11 -26.55
C VAL A 195 -17.69 11.10 -25.43
N VAL A 196 -18.59 10.13 -25.37
CA VAL A 196 -18.47 9.00 -24.44
C VAL A 196 -18.04 7.75 -25.21
N THR A 197 -17.32 6.85 -24.55
CA THR A 197 -16.86 5.60 -25.19
C THR A 197 -17.97 4.61 -25.50
N GLY A 198 -19.02 4.57 -24.68
CA GLY A 198 -20.13 3.63 -24.81
C GLY A 198 -21.44 4.21 -24.28
N GLN A 199 -22.56 3.60 -24.68
CA GLN A 199 -23.89 4.05 -24.28
C GLN A 199 -24.10 3.97 -22.77
N SER A 200 -23.52 2.95 -22.11
CA SER A 200 -23.60 2.75 -20.66
C SER A 200 -23.01 3.91 -19.84
N VAL A 201 -21.98 4.60 -20.33
CA VAL A 201 -21.40 5.79 -19.68
C VAL A 201 -22.39 6.95 -19.74
N LEU A 202 -22.97 7.18 -20.92
CA LEU A 202 -23.95 8.24 -21.13
C LEU A 202 -25.21 8.02 -20.29
N ASP A 203 -25.69 6.78 -20.21
CA ASP A 203 -26.84 6.41 -19.39
C ASP A 203 -26.54 6.62 -17.90
N TRP A 204 -25.33 6.24 -17.44
CA TRP A 204 -24.90 6.48 -16.07
C TRP A 204 -24.84 7.98 -15.74
N MET A 205 -24.22 8.80 -16.60
CA MET A 205 -24.17 10.26 -16.41
C MET A 205 -25.56 10.89 -16.38
N THR A 206 -26.44 10.45 -17.27
CA THR A 206 -27.84 10.92 -17.34
C THR A 206 -28.59 10.53 -16.06
N LYS A 207 -28.44 9.28 -15.60
CA LYS A 207 -29.03 8.81 -14.34
C LYS A 207 -28.48 9.54 -13.11
N ALA A 208 -27.20 9.92 -13.13
CA ALA A 208 -26.57 10.75 -12.11
C ALA A 208 -27.02 12.22 -12.16
N GLY A 209 -27.90 12.60 -13.09
CA GLY A 209 -28.47 13.96 -13.18
C GLY A 209 -27.50 14.99 -13.75
N TRP A 210 -26.52 14.58 -14.57
CA TRP A 210 -25.59 15.50 -15.21
C TRP A 210 -26.30 16.28 -16.32
N LYS A 211 -26.06 17.60 -16.38
CA LYS A 211 -26.62 18.51 -17.40
C LYS A 211 -25.79 18.48 -18.69
N LEU A 212 -25.85 17.36 -19.41
CA LEU A 212 -24.99 17.11 -20.57
C LEU A 212 -25.31 18.03 -21.77
N PRO A 213 -24.30 18.47 -22.54
CA PRO A 213 -24.49 19.35 -23.69
C PRO A 213 -25.34 18.71 -24.80
N ALA A 214 -25.91 19.56 -25.66
CA ALA A 214 -26.69 19.10 -26.81
C ALA A 214 -25.81 18.33 -27.81
N SER A 215 -24.57 18.77 -28.02
CA SER A 215 -23.59 18.05 -28.83
C SER A 215 -22.89 16.97 -27.99
N ARG A 216 -23.55 15.82 -27.86
CA ARG A 216 -22.99 14.62 -27.25
C ARG A 216 -23.00 13.45 -28.22
N HIS A 217 -21.95 12.65 -28.21
CA HIS A 217 -21.74 11.55 -29.17
C HIS A 217 -21.26 10.30 -28.44
N VAL A 218 -21.62 9.13 -28.96
CA VAL A 218 -21.05 7.85 -28.54
C VAL A 218 -20.06 7.41 -29.60
N ALA A 219 -18.81 7.16 -29.22
CA ALA A 219 -17.77 6.72 -30.13
C ALA A 219 -16.84 5.72 -29.45
N VAL A 220 -16.74 4.53 -30.05
CA VAL A 220 -15.82 3.49 -29.59
C VAL A 220 -14.38 4.00 -29.71
N PRO A 221 -13.55 3.88 -28.66
CA PRO A 221 -12.19 4.38 -28.67
C PRO A 221 -11.32 3.67 -29.71
N LEU A 222 -10.27 4.38 -30.16
CA LEU A 222 -9.24 3.82 -31.03
C LEU A 222 -8.13 3.17 -30.20
N VAL A 223 -7.43 2.22 -30.81
CA VAL A 223 -6.33 1.47 -30.20
C VAL A 223 -5.00 1.99 -30.76
N PRO A 224 -3.95 2.16 -29.92
CA PRO A 224 -2.64 2.65 -30.35
C PRO A 224 -2.05 1.84 -31.53
N GLU A 225 -1.31 2.52 -32.41
CA GLU A 225 -0.69 1.92 -33.60
C GLU A 225 0.35 0.83 -33.26
N GLU A 226 1.05 0.97 -32.15
CA GLU A 226 2.12 0.08 -31.68
C GLU A 226 1.59 -1.27 -31.23
N TRP A 227 0.32 -1.31 -30.82
CA TRP A 227 -0.33 -2.55 -30.45
C TRP A 227 -0.64 -3.40 -31.67
N ARG A 228 -0.49 -2.88 -32.90
CA ARG A 228 -0.88 -3.55 -34.14
C ARG A 228 0.10 -4.63 -34.57
N SER A 229 -0.44 -5.74 -35.09
CA SER A 229 0.33 -6.88 -35.61
C SER A 229 1.34 -6.52 -36.70
N ASN A 230 1.05 -5.50 -37.50
CA ASN A 230 1.87 -5.06 -38.62
C ASN A 230 2.84 -3.92 -38.26
N PHE A 231 2.93 -3.51 -36.99
CA PHE A 231 3.80 -2.43 -36.56
C PHE A 231 5.29 -2.82 -36.62
N HIS A 232 5.62 -4.07 -36.26
CA HIS A 232 6.98 -4.62 -36.37
C HIS A 232 7.12 -5.60 -37.55
N SER A 233 8.15 -5.43 -38.37
CA SER A 233 8.51 -6.34 -39.45
C SER A 233 9.37 -7.50 -38.92
N ASP A 234 8.75 -8.54 -38.38
CA ASP A 234 9.45 -9.80 -38.04
C ASP A 234 8.73 -10.99 -38.69
N PRO A 235 9.42 -11.88 -39.44
CA PRO A 235 8.79 -13.02 -40.09
C PRO A 235 8.24 -13.99 -39.05
N TYR A 236 6.91 -13.98 -38.93
CA TYR A 236 6.12 -14.84 -38.05
C TYR A 236 6.52 -16.33 -38.18
N ARG A 237 7.20 -16.89 -37.17
CA ARG A 237 7.38 -18.35 -37.01
C ARG A 237 6.24 -18.92 -36.16
N ARG A 238 5.30 -19.61 -36.82
CA ARG A 238 4.26 -20.42 -36.17
C ARG A 238 4.91 -21.43 -35.20
N ARG A 239 4.54 -21.38 -33.91
CA ARG A 239 4.86 -22.47 -32.97
C ARG A 239 3.85 -23.61 -33.14
N PRO A 240 4.28 -24.88 -33.05
CA PRO A 240 3.35 -26.01 -33.07
C PRO A 240 2.46 -26.02 -31.80
N ARG A 241 1.17 -26.36 -31.96
CA ARG A 241 0.19 -26.54 -30.87
C ARG A 241 0.60 -27.72 -29.97
N LEU A 242 0.76 -27.49 -28.67
CA LEU A 242 1.10 -28.54 -27.69
C LEU A 242 0.12 -28.64 -26.50
N THR A 243 -0.56 -27.56 -26.10
CA THR A 243 -1.58 -27.53 -25.01
C THR A 243 -2.53 -26.33 -25.18
N THR A 244 -3.75 -26.40 -24.62
CA THR A 244 -4.68 -25.26 -24.66
C THR A 244 -4.31 -24.25 -23.58
N GLU A 245 -4.05 -22.99 -23.97
CA GLU A 245 -3.62 -21.91 -23.08
C GLU A 245 -4.72 -20.86 -22.93
N ILE A 246 -4.98 -20.44 -21.68
CA ILE A 246 -5.87 -19.34 -21.34
C ILE A 246 -5.02 -18.21 -20.78
N VAL A 247 -5.23 -17.00 -21.29
CA VAL A 247 -4.52 -15.80 -20.84
C VAL A 247 -5.49 -14.83 -20.20
N HIS A 248 -5.12 -14.25 -19.07
CA HIS A 248 -5.84 -13.17 -18.41
C HIS A 248 -4.92 -11.97 -18.20
N PHE A 249 -5.42 -10.77 -18.48
CA PHE A 249 -4.68 -9.54 -18.18
C PHE A 249 -4.71 -9.28 -16.67
N SER A 250 -3.53 -9.16 -16.07
CA SER A 250 -3.35 -8.79 -14.67
C SER A 250 -3.89 -7.38 -14.47
N GLY A 251 -5.13 -7.26 -13.99
CA GLY A 251 -5.70 -6.01 -13.52
C GLY A 251 -5.23 -5.72 -12.09
N THR A 252 -5.04 -4.45 -11.75
CA THR A 252 -4.67 -4.02 -10.38
C THR A 252 -5.87 -3.57 -9.56
N GLU A 253 -7.07 -3.57 -10.15
CA GLU A 253 -8.28 -3.02 -9.59
C GLU A 253 -9.36 -4.11 -9.50
N ALA A 254 -10.22 -4.04 -8.47
CA ALA A 254 -11.21 -5.08 -8.21
C ALA A 254 -12.18 -5.28 -9.39
N ARG A 255 -12.57 -4.19 -10.08
CA ARG A 255 -13.47 -4.25 -11.24
C ARG A 255 -12.91 -5.04 -12.41
N SER A 256 -11.58 -5.18 -12.51
CA SER A 256 -10.91 -5.97 -13.56
C SER A 256 -11.17 -7.48 -13.44
N GLY A 257 -11.71 -7.93 -12.30
CA GLY A 257 -12.22 -9.28 -12.14
C GLY A 257 -11.16 -10.36 -11.89
N LEU A 258 -9.95 -10.01 -11.45
CA LEU A 258 -8.91 -11.01 -11.16
C LEU A 258 -9.34 -12.01 -10.07
N THR A 259 -10.03 -11.55 -9.04
CA THR A 259 -10.58 -12.43 -7.99
C THR A 259 -11.66 -13.35 -8.54
N LEU A 260 -12.55 -12.81 -9.37
CA LEU A 260 -13.61 -13.54 -10.07
C LEU A 260 -13.03 -14.59 -11.05
N PHE A 261 -11.92 -14.26 -11.72
CA PHE A 261 -11.16 -15.19 -12.56
C PHE A 261 -10.61 -16.35 -11.72
N CYS A 262 -9.96 -16.04 -10.60
CA CYS A 262 -9.44 -17.06 -9.69
C CYS A 262 -10.57 -17.94 -9.12
N ASP A 263 -11.74 -17.39 -8.82
CA ASP A 263 -12.92 -18.15 -8.39
C ASP A 263 -13.43 -19.11 -9.49
N ALA A 264 -13.36 -18.70 -10.75
CA ALA A 264 -13.68 -19.57 -11.87
C ALA A 264 -12.63 -20.68 -12.05
N LEU A 265 -11.34 -20.37 -11.84
CA LEU A 265 -10.25 -21.35 -11.89
C LEU A 265 -10.36 -22.41 -10.79
N ASP A 266 -10.74 -22.04 -9.57
CA ASP A 266 -11.03 -23.00 -8.49
C ASP A 266 -12.12 -23.98 -8.92
N ARG A 267 -13.21 -23.49 -9.51
CA ARG A 267 -14.29 -24.34 -10.04
C ARG A 267 -13.85 -25.24 -11.18
N LEU A 268 -12.97 -24.75 -12.06
CA LEU A 268 -12.40 -25.56 -13.14
C LEU A 268 -11.51 -26.68 -12.58
N ALA A 269 -10.74 -26.39 -11.53
CA ALA A 269 -9.95 -27.39 -10.83
C ALA A 269 -10.84 -28.50 -10.25
N ASP A 270 -11.95 -28.13 -9.60
CA ASP A 270 -12.94 -29.08 -9.07
C ASP A 270 -13.60 -29.95 -10.16
N SER A 271 -13.67 -29.45 -11.40
CA SER A 271 -14.25 -30.18 -12.54
C SER A 271 -13.32 -31.24 -13.15
N GLY A 272 -12.07 -31.34 -12.68
CA GLY A 272 -11.11 -32.36 -13.11
C GLY A 272 -10.35 -32.06 -14.40
N ILE A 273 -10.37 -30.80 -14.89
CA ILE A 273 -9.57 -30.39 -16.05
C ILE A 273 -8.09 -30.28 -15.65
N THR A 274 -7.23 -31.08 -16.29
CA THR A 274 -5.79 -31.12 -15.98
C THR A 274 -4.89 -30.62 -17.12
N ASP A 275 -5.32 -30.79 -18.38
CA ASP A 275 -4.56 -30.39 -19.58
C ASP A 275 -4.81 -28.93 -19.99
N LEU A 276 -4.46 -28.01 -19.09
CA LEU A 276 -4.63 -26.56 -19.26
C LEU A 276 -3.34 -25.82 -18.88
N ALA A 277 -3.06 -24.73 -19.58
CA ALA A 277 -2.10 -23.71 -19.13
C ALA A 277 -2.85 -22.41 -18.87
N VAL A 278 -2.67 -21.83 -17.68
CA VAL A 278 -3.20 -20.52 -17.32
C VAL A 278 -2.05 -19.54 -17.22
N THR A 279 -2.15 -18.45 -17.97
CA THR A 279 -1.17 -17.37 -17.96
C THR A 279 -1.83 -16.09 -17.49
N VAL A 280 -1.24 -15.45 -16.48
CA VAL A 280 -1.63 -14.10 -16.06
C VAL A 280 -0.54 -13.13 -16.48
N VAL A 281 -0.89 -12.15 -17.31
CA VAL A 281 0.05 -11.23 -17.96
C VAL A 281 -0.27 -9.78 -17.63
N GLY A 282 0.73 -9.00 -17.21
CA GLY A 282 0.56 -7.58 -16.83
C GLY A 282 1.18 -7.25 -15.48
N ALA A 283 1.05 -6.00 -15.07
CA ALA A 283 1.52 -5.56 -13.75
C ALA A 283 0.67 -6.14 -12.61
N PHE A 284 1.31 -6.48 -11.49
CA PHE A 284 0.65 -6.91 -10.27
C PHE A 284 0.30 -5.72 -9.37
N GLY A 285 -0.79 -5.82 -8.61
CA GLY A 285 -1.18 -4.83 -7.61
C GLY A 285 -1.37 -5.47 -6.23
N HIS A 286 -2.06 -4.74 -5.35
CA HIS A 286 -2.58 -5.27 -4.09
C HIS A 286 -4.09 -5.45 -4.19
N MET A 287 -4.58 -6.65 -3.89
CA MET A 287 -6.00 -6.96 -3.84
C MET A 287 -6.32 -7.61 -2.50
N LEU A 288 -7.39 -7.16 -1.85
CA LEU A 288 -7.80 -7.65 -0.53
C LEU A 288 -6.66 -7.58 0.50
N GLY A 289 -5.75 -6.60 0.37
CA GLY A 289 -4.58 -6.45 1.24
C GLY A 289 -3.38 -7.36 0.93
N GLU A 290 -3.51 -8.31 0.00
CA GLU A 290 -2.44 -9.24 -0.42
C GLU A 290 -1.83 -8.80 -1.76
N HIS A 291 -0.56 -9.13 -2.00
CA HIS A 291 0.04 -9.03 -3.33
C HIS A 291 -0.72 -9.94 -4.32
N SER A 292 -1.28 -9.38 -5.39
CA SER A 292 -2.13 -10.11 -6.36
C SER A 292 -1.46 -11.34 -6.98
N GLY A 293 -0.18 -11.25 -7.35
CA GLY A 293 0.60 -12.41 -7.82
C GLY A 293 0.75 -13.50 -6.75
N GLY A 294 0.91 -13.09 -5.48
CA GLY A 294 1.02 -14.02 -4.34
C GLY A 294 -0.31 -14.72 -4.10
N MET A 295 -1.41 -13.97 -4.13
CA MET A 295 -2.77 -14.52 -4.04
C MET A 295 -3.03 -15.59 -5.11
N ILE A 296 -2.62 -15.35 -6.36
CA ILE A 296 -2.77 -16.33 -7.45
C ILE A 296 -1.97 -17.59 -7.14
N VAL A 297 -0.69 -17.47 -6.78
CA VAL A 297 0.18 -18.63 -6.45
C VAL A 297 -0.39 -19.42 -5.27
N ARG A 298 -0.88 -18.74 -4.24
CA ARG A 298 -1.49 -19.35 -3.06
C ARG A 298 -2.75 -20.14 -3.40
N ARG A 299 -3.64 -19.61 -4.25
CA ARG A 299 -4.84 -20.33 -4.72
C ARG A 299 -4.47 -21.49 -5.65
N ALA A 300 -3.44 -21.30 -6.46
CA ALA A 300 -2.94 -22.31 -7.37
C ALA A 300 -2.40 -23.58 -6.68
N ARG A 301 -2.21 -23.60 -5.35
CA ARG A 301 -1.93 -24.85 -4.60
C ARG A 301 -2.93 -25.98 -4.89
N GLN A 302 -4.18 -25.64 -5.22
CA GLN A 302 -5.24 -26.60 -5.51
C GLN A 302 -5.46 -26.84 -7.01
N TRP A 303 -4.83 -26.05 -7.88
CA TRP A 303 -5.06 -26.12 -9.32
C TRP A 303 -4.22 -27.23 -9.97
N PRO A 304 -4.83 -28.19 -10.69
CA PRO A 304 -4.12 -29.29 -11.32
C PRO A 304 -3.42 -28.90 -12.63
N PHE A 305 -3.57 -27.67 -13.09
CA PHE A 305 -3.05 -27.16 -14.36
C PHE A 305 -1.82 -26.26 -14.20
N LYS A 306 -1.12 -26.00 -15.32
CA LYS A 306 0.09 -25.16 -15.35
C LYS A 306 -0.27 -23.69 -15.13
N LEU A 307 0.55 -22.98 -14.36
CA LEU A 307 0.43 -21.54 -14.13
C LEU A 307 1.66 -20.82 -14.69
N LYS A 308 1.47 -19.73 -15.41
CA LYS A 308 2.53 -18.79 -15.79
C LYS A 308 2.15 -17.40 -15.32
N LEU A 309 3.12 -16.71 -14.74
CA LEU A 309 3.01 -15.31 -14.36
C LEU A 309 4.01 -14.53 -15.21
N LEU A 310 3.50 -13.57 -15.98
CA LEU A 310 4.26 -12.75 -16.90
C LEU A 310 4.10 -11.27 -16.51
N PRO A 311 5.01 -10.70 -15.71
CA PRO A 311 4.94 -9.29 -15.28
C PRO A 311 5.38 -8.32 -16.40
N ILE A 312 4.91 -8.58 -17.62
CA ILE A 312 5.15 -7.74 -18.81
C ILE A 312 4.36 -6.45 -18.62
N ARG A 313 5.04 -5.31 -18.69
CA ARG A 313 4.42 -3.99 -18.59
C ARG A 313 4.25 -3.28 -19.94
N ASP A 314 4.86 -3.80 -21.00
CA ASP A 314 4.78 -3.26 -22.35
C ASP A 314 3.60 -3.92 -23.08
N GLU A 315 2.50 -3.21 -23.25
CA GLU A 315 1.30 -3.71 -23.95
C GLU A 315 1.58 -4.23 -25.36
N PRO A 316 2.39 -3.57 -26.22
CA PRO A 316 2.86 -4.15 -27.47
C PRO A 316 3.47 -5.55 -27.31
N GLU A 317 4.27 -5.80 -26.26
CA GLU A 317 4.80 -7.12 -25.93
C GLU A 317 3.73 -8.11 -25.50
N ILE A 318 2.74 -7.68 -24.71
CA ILE A 318 1.59 -8.53 -24.33
C ILE A 318 0.83 -9.00 -25.58
N PHE A 319 0.46 -8.08 -26.47
CA PHE A 319 -0.26 -8.43 -27.70
C PHE A 319 0.61 -9.26 -28.66
N ARG A 320 1.92 -9.05 -28.68
CA ARG A 320 2.87 -9.90 -29.41
C ARG A 320 2.86 -11.33 -28.86
N TYR A 321 2.88 -11.50 -27.54
CA TYR A 321 2.79 -12.80 -26.89
C TYR A 321 1.46 -13.51 -27.22
N LEU A 322 0.32 -12.81 -27.13
CA LEU A 322 -1.00 -13.38 -27.44
C LEU A 322 -1.10 -13.94 -28.87
N ARG A 323 -0.49 -13.25 -29.85
CA ARG A 323 -0.45 -13.73 -31.25
C ARG A 323 0.43 -14.95 -31.46
N GLN A 324 1.45 -15.13 -30.61
CA GLN A 324 2.38 -16.26 -30.68
C GLN A 324 1.81 -17.51 -29.97
N SER A 325 1.07 -17.31 -28.88
CA SER A 325 0.50 -18.40 -28.09
C SER A 325 -0.78 -18.98 -28.72
N HIS A 326 -1.50 -18.20 -29.53
CA HIS A 326 -2.86 -18.54 -29.97
C HIS A 326 -3.79 -18.89 -28.80
N ALA A 327 -3.56 -18.26 -27.64
CA ALA A 327 -4.32 -18.49 -26.43
C ALA A 327 -5.74 -17.91 -26.54
N LEU A 328 -6.65 -18.49 -25.75
CA LEU A 328 -7.94 -17.87 -25.47
C LEU A 328 -7.75 -16.81 -24.38
N VAL A 329 -8.15 -15.57 -24.64
CA VAL A 329 -8.13 -14.52 -23.60
C VAL A 329 -9.41 -14.59 -22.77
N ALA A 330 -9.27 -14.63 -21.44
CA ALA A 330 -10.38 -14.50 -20.50
C ALA A 330 -10.41 -13.07 -19.96
N ILE A 331 -11.53 -12.38 -20.19
CA ILE A 331 -11.77 -10.98 -19.80
C ILE A 331 -12.95 -10.93 -18.80
N PRO A 332 -12.70 -11.21 -17.50
CA PRO A 332 -13.73 -11.45 -16.49
C PRO A 332 -14.13 -10.17 -15.73
N HIS A 333 -14.14 -9.01 -16.39
CA HIS A 333 -14.47 -7.73 -15.75
C HIS A 333 -15.75 -7.84 -14.92
N ALA A 334 -15.67 -7.54 -13.63
CA ALA A 334 -16.84 -7.51 -12.75
C ALA A 334 -17.71 -6.27 -13.07
N ALA A 335 -17.08 -5.19 -13.50
CA ALA A 335 -17.71 -4.00 -14.05
C ALA A 335 -16.74 -3.28 -14.99
N ALA A 336 -17.23 -2.88 -16.16
CA ALA A 336 -16.50 -2.05 -17.12
C ALA A 336 -17.49 -1.17 -17.88
N GLN A 337 -17.03 -0.03 -18.41
CA GLN A 337 -17.83 0.75 -19.35
C GLN A 337 -17.62 0.27 -20.79
N LEU A 338 -16.40 0.48 -21.29
CA LEU A 338 -15.95 -0.09 -22.56
C LEU A 338 -14.44 -0.30 -22.48
N PRO A 339 -13.99 -1.51 -22.11
CA PRO A 339 -12.60 -1.74 -21.76
C PRO A 339 -11.73 -1.90 -23.02
N MET A 340 -10.55 -1.29 -23.01
CA MET A 340 -9.65 -1.22 -24.17
C MET A 340 -9.07 -2.59 -24.56
N ASP A 341 -8.97 -3.53 -23.62
CA ASP A 341 -8.53 -4.90 -23.89
C ASP A 341 -9.47 -5.66 -24.85
N VAL A 342 -10.79 -5.48 -24.72
CA VAL A 342 -11.80 -6.04 -25.66
C VAL A 342 -11.65 -5.39 -27.03
N VAL A 343 -11.51 -4.06 -27.07
CA VAL A 343 -11.33 -3.30 -28.32
C VAL A 343 -10.09 -3.79 -29.07
N ALA A 344 -8.99 -3.99 -28.36
CA ALA A 344 -7.72 -4.46 -28.91
C ALA A 344 -7.79 -5.93 -29.36
N CYS A 345 -8.43 -6.81 -28.58
CA CYS A 345 -8.63 -8.21 -29.01
C CYS A 345 -9.47 -8.31 -30.28
N LEU A 346 -10.49 -7.45 -30.44
CA LEU A 346 -11.29 -7.38 -31.66
C LEU A 346 -10.49 -6.88 -32.87
N ASP A 347 -9.68 -5.83 -32.70
CA ASP A 347 -8.88 -5.26 -33.80
C ASP A 347 -7.76 -6.19 -34.25
N GLU A 348 -7.20 -6.98 -33.34
CA GLU A 348 -6.08 -7.88 -33.60
C GLU A 348 -6.52 -9.33 -33.80
N GLU A 349 -7.83 -9.57 -33.94
CA GLU A 349 -8.44 -10.88 -34.15
C GLU A 349 -7.95 -11.93 -33.14
N ILE A 350 -7.80 -11.52 -31.88
CA ILE A 350 -7.41 -12.41 -30.78
C ILE A 350 -8.67 -13.06 -30.22
N PRO A 351 -8.74 -14.40 -30.14
CA PRO A 351 -9.88 -15.09 -29.55
C PRO A 351 -10.02 -14.76 -28.06
N PHE A 352 -11.22 -14.38 -27.63
CA PHE A 352 -11.50 -14.08 -26.23
C PHE A 352 -12.89 -14.52 -25.81
N VAL A 353 -13.09 -14.62 -24.50
CA VAL A 353 -14.39 -14.72 -23.83
C VAL A 353 -14.47 -13.60 -22.79
N ALA A 354 -15.60 -12.91 -22.70
CA ALA A 354 -15.76 -11.74 -21.84
C ALA A 354 -17.07 -11.75 -21.05
N THR A 355 -17.07 -11.12 -19.89
CA THR A 355 -18.29 -10.88 -19.13
C THR A 355 -19.17 -9.82 -19.82
N ASP A 356 -20.48 -9.97 -19.67
CA ASP A 356 -21.49 -9.08 -20.24
C ASP A 356 -21.72 -7.87 -19.33
N VAL A 357 -20.79 -6.92 -19.41
CA VAL A 357 -20.83 -5.67 -18.64
C VAL A 357 -20.65 -4.46 -19.54
N GLY A 358 -21.25 -3.33 -19.14
CA GLY A 358 -21.15 -2.07 -19.86
C GLY A 358 -21.65 -2.14 -21.30
N SER A 359 -20.87 -1.58 -22.22
CA SER A 359 -21.17 -1.53 -23.66
C SER A 359 -20.41 -2.59 -24.48
N ILE A 360 -19.85 -3.63 -23.84
CA ILE A 360 -19.10 -4.69 -24.55
C ILE A 360 -19.98 -5.35 -25.62
N ARG A 361 -21.22 -5.68 -25.27
CA ARG A 361 -22.19 -6.30 -26.18
C ARG A 361 -22.46 -5.45 -27.41
N ASP A 362 -22.59 -4.15 -27.24
CA ASP A 362 -22.91 -3.19 -28.31
C ASP A 362 -21.80 -3.13 -29.39
N MET A 363 -20.60 -3.57 -29.06
CA MET A 363 -19.47 -3.64 -30.00
C MET A 363 -19.43 -4.90 -30.85
N LEU A 364 -20.18 -5.94 -30.49
CA LEU A 364 -20.09 -7.25 -31.11
C LEU A 364 -21.22 -7.47 -32.10
N HIS A 365 -20.92 -8.21 -33.18
CA HIS A 365 -21.99 -8.76 -34.00
C HIS A 365 -22.85 -9.69 -33.14
N PRO A 366 -24.20 -9.67 -33.22
CA PRO A 366 -25.08 -10.40 -32.29
C PRO A 366 -24.71 -11.88 -32.11
N LYS A 367 -24.45 -12.59 -33.23
CA LYS A 367 -24.01 -13.99 -33.18
C LYS A 367 -22.69 -14.21 -32.43
N SER A 368 -21.75 -13.27 -32.54
CA SER A 368 -20.48 -13.36 -31.81
C SER A 368 -20.67 -13.04 -30.33
N ALA A 369 -21.53 -12.07 -30.00
CA ALA A 369 -21.89 -11.77 -28.61
C ALA A 369 -22.43 -13.02 -27.90
N ASP A 370 -23.35 -13.75 -28.53
CA ASP A 370 -23.95 -14.97 -27.95
C ASP A 370 -22.93 -16.09 -27.73
N THR A 371 -21.88 -16.15 -28.56
CA THR A 371 -20.81 -17.15 -28.42
C THR A 371 -19.82 -16.79 -27.31
N VAL A 372 -19.33 -15.54 -27.28
CA VAL A 372 -18.17 -15.18 -26.45
C VAL A 372 -18.52 -14.56 -25.10
N MET A 373 -19.75 -14.09 -24.94
CA MET A 373 -20.16 -13.39 -23.73
C MET A 373 -20.76 -14.32 -22.68
N MET A 374 -20.64 -13.94 -21.42
CA MET A 374 -21.19 -14.67 -20.27
C MET A 374 -21.56 -13.72 -19.13
N GLU A 375 -22.35 -14.18 -18.18
CA GLU A 375 -22.61 -13.42 -16.96
C GLU A 375 -21.33 -13.21 -16.14
N ALA A 376 -21.22 -12.08 -15.42
CA ALA A 376 -20.15 -11.79 -14.48
C ALA A 376 -20.25 -12.64 -13.20
N SER A 377 -20.12 -13.96 -13.33
CA SER A 377 -20.09 -14.91 -12.21
C SER A 377 -19.03 -15.99 -12.42
N ALA A 378 -18.42 -16.45 -11.33
CA ALA A 378 -17.39 -17.49 -11.37
C ALA A 378 -17.87 -18.78 -12.06
N SER A 379 -19.13 -19.15 -11.86
CA SER A 379 -19.75 -20.32 -12.50
C SER A 379 -19.91 -20.15 -14.01
N ALA A 380 -20.37 -18.98 -14.47
CA ALA A 380 -20.56 -18.72 -15.88
C ALA A 380 -19.21 -18.64 -16.62
N ILE A 381 -18.21 -18.03 -15.99
CA ILE A 381 -16.83 -17.95 -16.51
C ILE A 381 -16.22 -19.34 -16.63
N ALA A 382 -16.29 -20.16 -15.58
CA ALA A 382 -15.80 -21.53 -15.63
C ALA A 382 -16.50 -22.35 -16.73
N ALA A 383 -17.84 -22.27 -16.83
CA ALA A 383 -18.59 -22.99 -17.84
C ALA A 383 -18.21 -22.57 -19.27
N LYS A 384 -18.08 -21.27 -19.52
CA LYS A 384 -17.71 -20.73 -20.85
C LYS A 384 -16.29 -21.11 -21.23
N ILE A 385 -15.36 -21.09 -20.27
CA ILE A 385 -13.99 -21.60 -20.48
C ILE A 385 -14.03 -23.09 -20.84
N ALA A 386 -14.75 -23.91 -20.07
CA ALA A 386 -14.84 -25.35 -20.33
C ALA A 386 -15.46 -25.66 -21.71
N GLU A 387 -16.50 -24.93 -22.11
CA GLU A 387 -17.12 -24.99 -23.45
C GLU A 387 -16.08 -24.69 -24.55
N ALA A 388 -15.29 -23.63 -24.36
CA ALA A 388 -14.25 -23.23 -25.29
C ALA A 388 -13.12 -24.30 -25.41
N LEU A 389 -12.75 -24.93 -24.29
CA LEU A 389 -11.77 -26.04 -24.26
C LEU A 389 -12.29 -27.29 -24.99
N GLN A 390 -13.56 -27.65 -24.79
CA GLN A 390 -14.18 -28.84 -25.39
C GLN A 390 -14.37 -28.71 -26.89
N SER A 391 -14.85 -27.55 -27.35
CA SER A 391 -15.17 -27.32 -28.76
C SER A 391 -13.93 -27.30 -29.68
N ARG A 392 -12.74 -27.00 -29.13
CA ARG A 392 -11.46 -26.79 -29.86
C ARG A 392 -11.54 -25.79 -31.03
N ALA A 393 -12.65 -25.06 -31.14
CA ALA A 393 -13.00 -24.21 -32.26
C ALA A 393 -13.27 -22.77 -31.78
N ILE A 394 -12.28 -22.16 -31.14
CA ILE A 394 -12.37 -20.78 -30.69
C ILE A 394 -11.91 -19.88 -31.84
N SER A 395 -12.88 -19.27 -32.53
CA SER A 395 -12.62 -18.28 -33.57
C SER A 395 -12.68 -16.87 -32.98
N PRO A 396 -11.94 -15.89 -33.54
CA PRO A 396 -12.04 -14.50 -33.14
C PRO A 396 -13.49 -13.98 -33.25
N ALA A 397 -13.92 -13.19 -32.26
CA ALA A 397 -15.22 -12.55 -32.28
C ALA A 397 -15.29 -11.51 -33.42
N LYS A 398 -16.47 -11.37 -34.05
CA LYS A 398 -16.68 -10.35 -35.09
C LYS A 398 -17.21 -9.06 -34.47
N PRO A 399 -16.58 -7.91 -34.71
CA PRO A 399 -17.12 -6.63 -34.27
C PRO A 399 -18.36 -6.25 -35.09
N LEU A 400 -19.27 -5.49 -34.49
CA LEU A 400 -20.42 -4.88 -35.18
C LEU A 400 -19.93 -3.90 -36.27
N HIS A 401 -18.91 -3.12 -35.94
CA HIS A 401 -18.21 -2.24 -36.86
C HIS A 401 -16.71 -2.55 -36.81
N GLY A 402 -16.14 -3.00 -37.92
CA GLY A 402 -14.70 -3.22 -38.03
C GLY A 402 -13.90 -1.92 -37.85
N ARG A 403 -12.59 -2.07 -37.58
CA ARG A 403 -11.65 -0.98 -37.34
C ARG A 403 -11.79 0.21 -38.29
N ALA A 404 -11.67 -0.02 -39.60
CA ALA A 404 -11.71 1.03 -40.61
C ALA A 404 -13.03 1.81 -40.60
N ALA A 405 -14.14 1.16 -40.23
CA ALA A 405 -15.43 1.82 -40.09
C ALA A 405 -15.46 2.74 -38.84
N ARG A 406 -14.84 2.31 -37.73
CA ARG A 406 -14.68 3.11 -36.51
C ARG A 406 -13.76 4.31 -36.73
N GLU A 407 -12.61 4.11 -37.35
CA GLU A 407 -11.68 5.17 -37.78
C GLU A 407 -12.42 6.22 -38.64
N LYS A 408 -13.17 5.78 -39.66
CA LYS A 408 -13.99 6.66 -40.49
C LYS A 408 -15.14 7.34 -39.73
N ALA A 409 -15.66 6.74 -38.66
CA ALA A 409 -16.64 7.37 -37.79
C ALA A 409 -15.98 8.50 -36.99
N TRP A 410 -14.78 8.29 -36.46
CA TRP A 410 -13.97 9.32 -35.83
C TRP A 410 -13.64 10.48 -36.77
N SER A 411 -13.25 10.24 -38.02
CA SER A 411 -13.04 11.35 -38.98
C SER A 411 -14.32 12.16 -39.19
N ARG A 412 -15.47 11.49 -39.27
CA ARG A 412 -16.78 12.16 -39.44
C ARG A 412 -17.18 12.97 -38.22
N LEU A 413 -16.88 12.50 -37.01
CA LEU A 413 -17.09 13.26 -35.78
C LEU A 413 -16.13 14.46 -35.72
N HIS A 414 -14.84 14.23 -35.93
CA HIS A 414 -13.84 15.29 -35.88
C HIS A 414 -14.13 16.42 -36.88
N ALA A 415 -14.64 16.12 -38.07
CA ALA A 415 -15.02 17.13 -39.06
C ALA A 415 -16.18 18.06 -38.60
N LYS A 416 -17.00 17.60 -37.64
CA LYS A 416 -18.08 18.39 -37.03
C LYS A 416 -17.57 19.32 -35.94
N PHE A 417 -16.49 18.97 -35.26
CA PHE A 417 -15.92 19.78 -34.17
C PHE A 417 -15.24 21.01 -34.77
N ARG A 418 -15.86 22.16 -34.52
CA ARG A 418 -15.44 23.45 -35.06
C ARG A 418 -15.55 24.48 -33.96
N ARG A 419 -14.65 25.47 -34.00
CA ARG A 419 -14.78 26.64 -33.13
C ARG A 419 -16.17 27.23 -33.31
N GLU A 420 -16.88 27.42 -32.20
CA GLU A 420 -18.10 28.21 -32.27
C GLU A 420 -17.72 29.65 -32.61
N PRO A 421 -18.35 30.26 -33.63
CA PRO A 421 -18.16 31.68 -33.87
C PRO A 421 -18.58 32.40 -32.60
N ARG A 422 -17.68 33.23 -32.06
CA ARG A 422 -17.97 34.09 -30.91
C ARG A 422 -19.33 34.73 -31.17
N LYS A 423 -20.34 34.43 -30.34
CA LYS A 423 -21.59 35.20 -30.35
C LYS A 423 -21.15 36.64 -30.21
N ALA A 424 -21.21 37.42 -31.30
CA ALA A 424 -20.91 38.83 -31.24
C ALA A 424 -21.76 39.34 -30.10
N ALA A 425 -21.12 39.83 -29.03
CA ALA A 425 -21.80 40.32 -27.84
C ALA A 425 -22.94 41.19 -28.36
N GLY A 426 -24.17 40.69 -28.24
CA GLY A 426 -25.31 41.29 -28.93
C GLY A 426 -25.27 42.75 -28.57
N SER A 427 -25.14 43.61 -29.57
CA SER A 427 -25.02 45.06 -29.41
C SER A 427 -26.34 45.66 -28.93
N ARG A 428 -26.89 45.13 -27.84
CA ARG A 428 -27.81 45.91 -27.02
C ARG A 428 -26.95 46.98 -26.39
N ARG A 429 -27.13 48.20 -26.91
CA ARG A 429 -26.81 49.50 -26.30
C ARG A 429 -27.49 49.64 -24.92
N SER A 430 -27.33 48.68 -24.01
CA SER A 430 -27.68 48.81 -22.61
C SER A 430 -26.54 49.52 -21.91
N ARG A 431 -26.85 50.56 -21.13
CA ARG A 431 -25.85 51.21 -20.27
C ARG A 431 -25.17 50.14 -19.40
N PRO A 432 -23.84 50.21 -19.19
CA PRO A 432 -23.13 49.28 -18.31
C PRO A 432 -23.82 49.26 -16.93
N PRO A 433 -24.09 48.09 -16.32
CA PRO A 433 -24.71 48.03 -14.99
C PRO A 433 -23.87 48.79 -13.97
N LEU A 434 -24.52 49.45 -13.01
CA LEU A 434 -23.81 50.08 -11.90
C LEU A 434 -23.28 48.99 -10.96
N VAL A 435 -21.97 49.04 -10.67
CA VAL A 435 -21.31 48.18 -9.70
C VAL A 435 -21.10 48.97 -8.41
N SER A 436 -21.67 48.48 -7.31
CA SER A 436 -21.41 49.01 -5.97
C SER A 436 -20.26 48.25 -5.34
N ILE A 437 -19.11 48.91 -5.18
CA ILE A 437 -17.96 48.37 -4.47
C ILE A 437 -18.12 48.68 -2.98
N ILE A 438 -18.10 47.67 -2.13
CA ILE A 438 -18.26 47.80 -0.69
C ILE A 438 -16.95 47.42 0.00
N THR A 439 -16.43 48.36 0.79
CA THR A 439 -15.22 48.19 1.58
C THR A 439 -15.53 48.45 3.05
N ALA A 440 -15.37 47.44 3.89
CA ALA A 440 -15.44 47.58 5.33
C ALA A 440 -14.08 48.02 5.87
N HIS A 441 -14.04 49.05 6.71
CA HIS A 441 -12.82 49.65 7.22
C HIS A 441 -12.83 49.76 8.75
N TYR A 442 -11.69 49.46 9.38
CA TYR A 442 -11.49 49.69 10.81
C TYR A 442 -10.00 49.84 11.14
N ASN A 443 -9.57 51.06 11.51
CA ASN A 443 -8.20 51.36 11.98
C ASN A 443 -7.07 50.88 11.03
N ARG A 444 -7.20 51.08 9.71
CA ARG A 444 -6.18 50.66 8.71
C ARG A 444 -5.76 51.80 7.77
N ALA A 445 -5.37 52.93 8.32
CA ALA A 445 -5.04 54.15 7.56
C ALA A 445 -3.97 53.93 6.47
N ARG A 446 -3.09 52.94 6.64
CA ARG A 446 -2.01 52.63 5.67
C ARG A 446 -2.43 51.76 4.48
N LEU A 447 -3.54 51.03 4.59
CA LEU A 447 -3.94 50.04 3.59
C LEU A 447 -5.13 50.53 2.75
N LEU A 448 -6.12 51.19 3.38
CA LEU A 448 -7.29 51.73 2.70
C LEU A 448 -6.95 52.62 1.48
N PRO A 449 -5.94 53.51 1.53
CA PRO A 449 -5.57 54.31 0.37
C PRO A 449 -5.16 53.47 -0.85
N GLN A 450 -4.53 52.31 -0.64
CA GLN A 450 -4.13 51.40 -1.72
C GLN A 450 -5.36 50.73 -2.36
N ALA A 451 -6.34 50.32 -1.54
CA ALA A 451 -7.60 49.77 -2.00
C ALA A 451 -8.38 50.81 -2.82
N ILE A 452 -8.55 52.04 -2.31
CA ILE A 452 -9.24 53.14 -3.03
C ILE A 452 -8.50 53.49 -4.32
N ALA A 453 -7.17 53.57 -4.29
CA ALA A 453 -6.38 53.83 -5.50
C ALA A 453 -6.57 52.73 -6.57
N SER A 454 -6.80 51.48 -6.18
CA SER A 454 -7.11 50.41 -7.11
C SER A 454 -8.49 50.57 -7.77
N VAL A 455 -9.48 51.10 -7.04
CA VAL A 455 -10.81 51.43 -7.57
C VAL A 455 -10.74 52.60 -8.56
N ARG A 456 -9.95 53.63 -8.25
CA ARG A 456 -9.73 54.79 -9.15
C ARG A 456 -9.13 54.39 -10.50
N ARG A 457 -8.39 53.28 -10.57
CA ARG A 457 -7.70 52.79 -11.78
C ARG A 457 -8.51 51.78 -12.61
N GLN A 458 -9.76 51.50 -12.23
CA GLN A 458 -10.59 50.55 -12.98
C GLN A 458 -10.91 51.07 -14.40
N ASP A 459 -10.91 50.18 -15.37
CA ASP A 459 -11.31 50.44 -16.76
C ASP A 459 -12.84 50.49 -16.97
N TYR A 460 -13.61 50.22 -15.91
CA TYR A 460 -15.06 50.16 -15.94
C TYR A 460 -15.70 51.50 -15.52
N PRO A 461 -16.58 52.10 -16.34
CA PRO A 461 -17.00 53.49 -16.15
C PRO A 461 -18.12 53.72 -15.13
N ASN A 462 -18.85 52.67 -14.71
CA ASN A 462 -20.06 52.82 -13.89
C ASN A 462 -19.91 52.17 -12.52
N ILE A 463 -19.17 52.84 -11.63
CA ILE A 463 -18.82 52.36 -10.29
C ILE A 463 -19.25 53.38 -9.23
N GLU A 464 -19.85 52.90 -8.14
CA GLU A 464 -19.87 53.64 -6.87
C GLU A 464 -19.04 52.90 -5.83
N LEU A 465 -18.25 53.63 -5.03
CA LEU A 465 -17.53 53.08 -3.88
C LEU A 465 -18.25 53.46 -2.59
N ILE A 466 -18.42 52.48 -1.70
CA ILE A 466 -19.00 52.65 -0.37
C ILE A 466 -18.00 52.14 0.64
N VAL A 467 -17.38 53.05 1.38
CA VAL A 467 -16.52 52.73 2.52
C VAL A 467 -17.39 52.77 3.78
N VAL A 468 -17.47 51.65 4.49
CA VAL A 468 -18.15 51.57 5.79
C VAL A 468 -17.10 51.56 6.87
N ASP A 469 -16.93 52.70 7.56
CA ASP A 469 -16.10 52.81 8.74
C ASP A 469 -16.83 52.18 9.94
N ASP A 470 -16.32 51.04 10.38
CA ASP A 470 -16.84 50.25 11.48
C ASP A 470 -16.37 50.78 12.85
N GLY A 471 -16.43 52.10 13.02
CA GLY A 471 -16.13 52.80 14.26
C GLY A 471 -14.64 52.92 14.55
N SER A 472 -13.84 53.34 13.56
CA SER A 472 -12.41 53.60 13.75
C SER A 472 -12.15 54.59 14.90
N THR A 473 -11.12 54.30 15.67
CA THR A 473 -10.67 55.08 16.83
C THR A 473 -9.24 55.59 16.66
N ASP A 474 -8.50 55.06 15.69
CA ASP A 474 -7.16 55.50 15.34
C ASP A 474 -7.21 56.91 14.73
N PRO A 475 -6.50 57.91 15.31
CA PRO A 475 -6.46 59.26 14.76
C PRO A 475 -6.07 59.30 13.28
N GLU A 476 -5.09 58.49 12.85
CA GLU A 476 -4.67 58.45 11.44
C GLU A 476 -5.80 58.00 10.51
N ALA A 477 -6.64 57.06 10.96
CA ALA A 477 -7.77 56.56 10.17
C ALA A 477 -8.92 57.57 10.11
N ILE A 478 -9.18 58.28 11.22
CA ILE A 478 -10.21 59.33 11.28
C ILE A 478 -9.83 60.49 10.35
N GLU A 479 -8.58 60.96 10.43
CA GLU A 479 -8.04 62.03 9.58
C GLU A 479 -8.08 61.63 8.10
N LEU A 480 -7.61 60.43 7.76
CA LEU A 480 -7.69 59.90 6.39
C LEU A 480 -9.11 59.92 5.84
N LEU A 481 -10.10 59.47 6.61
CA LEU A 481 -11.49 59.44 6.15
C LEU A 481 -12.03 60.86 5.94
N ALA A 482 -11.67 61.83 6.79
CA ALA A 482 -12.05 63.22 6.62
C ALA A 482 -11.45 63.82 5.35
N ASP A 483 -10.18 63.52 5.05
CA ASP A 483 -9.50 63.97 3.82
C ASP A 483 -10.12 63.39 2.54
N LEU A 484 -10.71 62.20 2.61
CA LEU A 484 -11.35 61.53 1.48
C LEU A 484 -12.78 62.00 1.21
N GLU A 485 -13.48 62.59 2.19
CA GLU A 485 -14.89 63.00 2.05
C GLU A 485 -15.17 63.90 0.83
N PRO A 486 -14.39 64.97 0.56
CA PRO A 486 -14.66 65.85 -0.57
C PRO A 486 -14.59 65.12 -1.92
N GLU A 487 -13.63 64.22 -2.09
CA GLU A 487 -13.51 63.42 -3.30
C GLU A 487 -14.68 62.43 -3.42
N PHE A 488 -15.06 61.79 -2.31
CA PHE A 488 -16.16 60.83 -2.30
C PHE A 488 -17.46 61.51 -2.72
N GLU A 489 -17.76 62.69 -2.18
CA GLU A 489 -18.93 63.49 -2.57
C GLU A 489 -18.89 63.86 -4.06
N GLN A 490 -17.74 64.35 -4.56
CA GLN A 490 -17.57 64.72 -5.97
C GLN A 490 -17.82 63.55 -6.93
N ARG A 491 -17.44 62.33 -6.54
CA ARG A 491 -17.62 61.11 -7.35
C ARG A 491 -18.97 60.43 -7.15
N GLY A 492 -19.80 60.91 -6.23
CA GLY A 492 -21.04 60.24 -5.82
C GLY A 492 -20.80 58.94 -5.04
N TRP A 493 -19.60 58.78 -4.47
CA TRP A 493 -19.22 57.71 -3.55
C TRP A 493 -19.66 58.05 -2.13
N ARG A 494 -19.57 57.08 -1.21
CA ARG A 494 -20.07 57.26 0.17
C ARG A 494 -19.10 56.74 1.22
N ILE A 495 -18.99 57.48 2.31
CA ILE A 495 -18.39 57.03 3.57
C ILE A 495 -19.53 56.92 4.59
N ILE A 496 -19.73 55.73 5.15
CA ILE A 496 -20.76 55.47 6.16
C ILE A 496 -20.06 55.14 7.46
N ARG A 497 -20.30 55.93 8.50
CA ARG A 497 -19.77 55.68 9.84
C ARG A 497 -20.81 54.96 10.68
N GLN A 498 -20.39 53.91 11.39
CA GLN A 498 -21.23 53.19 12.34
C GLN A 498 -20.46 52.88 13.62
N LYS A 499 -21.19 52.49 14.67
CA LYS A 499 -20.56 51.89 15.85
C LYS A 499 -20.01 50.52 15.48
N ASN A 500 -18.80 50.20 15.97
CA ASN A 500 -18.13 48.92 15.71
C ASN A 500 -19.07 47.72 15.91
N GLY A 501 -19.29 47.00 14.82
CA GLY A 501 -20.19 45.89 14.69
C GLY A 501 -19.60 44.69 13.94
N PHE A 502 -18.29 44.75 13.69
CA PHE A 502 -17.49 43.75 12.97
C PHE A 502 -17.82 43.63 11.48
N LEU A 503 -16.98 42.86 10.79
CA LEU A 503 -16.93 42.78 9.33
C LEU A 503 -18.29 42.49 8.68
N GLY A 504 -19.04 41.52 9.21
CA GLY A 504 -20.34 41.13 8.66
C GLY A 504 -21.35 42.27 8.69
N LYS A 505 -21.49 42.95 9.83
CA LYS A 505 -22.42 44.08 9.96
C LYS A 505 -22.02 45.25 9.08
N ALA A 506 -20.72 45.57 9.01
CA ALA A 506 -20.21 46.63 8.14
C ALA A 506 -20.50 46.35 6.67
N ARG A 507 -20.24 45.11 6.18
CA ARG A 507 -20.60 44.69 4.81
C ARG A 507 -22.10 44.80 4.58
N ASN A 508 -22.94 44.34 5.52
CA ASN A 508 -24.40 44.43 5.39
C ASN A 508 -24.91 45.87 5.35
N THR A 509 -24.32 46.79 6.12
CA THR A 509 -24.60 48.24 6.03
C THR A 509 -24.29 48.76 4.63
N GLY A 510 -23.14 48.37 4.07
CA GLY A 510 -22.77 48.72 2.69
C GLY A 510 -23.75 48.18 1.66
N ILE A 511 -24.19 46.92 1.80
CA ILE A 511 -25.14 46.27 0.86
C ILE A 511 -26.47 47.01 0.87
N ARG A 512 -26.98 47.37 2.05
CA ARG A 512 -28.25 48.11 2.17
C ARG A 512 -28.16 49.52 1.59
N ALA A 513 -26.98 50.12 1.62
CA ALA A 513 -26.74 51.42 1.00
C ALA A 513 -26.58 51.33 -0.53
N ALA A 514 -26.12 50.20 -1.07
CA ALA A 514 -25.76 50.04 -2.48
C ALA A 514 -26.89 50.33 -3.48
N LYS A 515 -26.60 51.10 -4.52
CA LYS A 515 -27.47 51.49 -5.65
C LYS A 515 -27.22 50.67 -6.92
N GLY A 516 -26.09 50.00 -7.04
CA GLY A 516 -25.73 49.11 -8.15
C GLY A 516 -26.50 47.78 -8.17
N SER A 517 -26.88 47.35 -9.38
CA SER A 517 -27.49 46.03 -9.59
C SER A 517 -26.50 44.88 -9.33
N LEU A 518 -25.20 45.19 -9.35
CA LEU A 518 -24.12 44.30 -8.99
C LEU A 518 -23.38 44.84 -7.77
N ILE A 519 -23.03 43.94 -6.86
CA ILE A 519 -22.29 44.24 -5.64
C ILE A 519 -20.93 43.58 -5.73
N LEU A 520 -19.85 44.31 -5.50
CA LEU A 520 -18.49 43.78 -5.42
C LEU A 520 -17.94 44.09 -4.03
N PHE A 521 -17.43 43.10 -3.30
CA PHE A 521 -16.66 43.40 -2.10
C PHE A 521 -15.20 43.67 -2.46
N LEU A 522 -14.61 44.62 -1.74
CA LEU A 522 -13.17 44.89 -1.74
C LEU A 522 -12.73 45.05 -0.30
N ASP A 523 -11.91 44.14 0.21
CA ASP A 523 -11.31 44.29 1.54
C ASP A 523 -10.30 45.44 1.56
N ASP A 524 -10.24 46.16 2.68
CA ASP A 524 -9.45 47.39 2.81
C ASP A 524 -7.93 47.15 2.87
N ASP A 525 -7.49 45.88 2.94
CA ASP A 525 -6.11 45.43 2.85
C ASP A 525 -5.72 44.82 1.50
N ASN A 526 -6.70 44.67 0.59
CA ASN A 526 -6.55 44.14 -0.76
C ASN A 526 -6.60 45.26 -1.83
N ALA A 527 -6.28 44.92 -3.07
CA ALA A 527 -6.32 45.87 -4.19
C ALA A 527 -6.70 45.19 -5.51
N LEU A 528 -7.64 45.78 -6.23
CA LEU A 528 -8.12 45.30 -7.53
C LEU A 528 -7.08 45.51 -8.65
N PHE A 529 -7.08 44.60 -9.63
CA PHE A 529 -6.36 44.79 -10.88
C PHE A 529 -7.08 45.80 -11.78
N PRO A 530 -6.41 46.52 -12.69
CA PRO A 530 -7.04 47.58 -13.50
C PRO A 530 -8.27 47.14 -14.31
N ASN A 531 -8.34 45.87 -14.71
CA ASN A 531 -9.44 45.28 -15.48
C ASN A 531 -10.39 44.42 -14.62
N ALA A 532 -10.30 44.49 -13.29
CA ALA A 532 -11.04 43.58 -12.41
C ALA A 532 -12.55 43.72 -12.57
N VAL A 533 -13.08 44.95 -12.49
CA VAL A 533 -14.52 45.19 -12.56
C VAL A 533 -15.09 44.84 -13.93
N SER A 534 -14.41 45.22 -15.03
CA SER A 534 -14.86 44.87 -16.39
C SER A 534 -14.87 43.35 -16.61
N THR A 535 -13.85 42.64 -16.09
CA THR A 535 -13.75 41.19 -16.20
C THR A 535 -14.83 40.48 -15.38
N PHE A 536 -15.08 40.91 -14.15
CA PHE A 536 -16.17 40.39 -13.32
C PHE A 536 -17.55 40.59 -13.98
N VAL A 537 -17.83 41.80 -14.50
CA VAL A 537 -19.08 42.10 -15.19
C VAL A 537 -19.23 41.23 -16.44
N ALA A 538 -18.18 41.07 -17.24
CA ALA A 538 -18.19 40.19 -18.40
C ALA A 538 -18.45 38.73 -18.00
N GLY A 539 -17.78 38.24 -16.94
CA GLY A 539 -17.98 36.91 -16.38
C GLY A 539 -19.44 36.66 -15.98
N MET A 540 -20.05 37.60 -15.26
CA MET A 540 -21.47 37.55 -14.86
C MET A 540 -22.43 37.55 -16.06
N GLN A 541 -22.14 38.36 -17.09
CA GLN A 541 -22.99 38.46 -18.28
C GLN A 541 -22.88 37.23 -19.19
N ASN A 542 -21.67 36.71 -19.39
CA ASN A 542 -21.41 35.57 -20.28
C ASN A 542 -21.87 34.25 -19.69
N SER A 543 -21.63 34.04 -18.39
CA SER A 543 -21.95 32.77 -17.72
C SER A 543 -23.42 32.67 -17.30
N GLY A 544 -24.07 33.82 -17.04
CA GLY A 544 -25.40 33.87 -16.43
C GLY A 544 -25.42 33.66 -14.92
N ALA A 545 -24.26 33.46 -14.27
CA ALA A 545 -24.15 33.12 -12.86
C ALA A 545 -24.76 34.19 -11.93
N ASP A 546 -25.08 33.78 -10.70
CA ASP A 546 -25.57 34.64 -9.62
C ASP A 546 -24.41 35.29 -8.84
N ILE A 547 -23.28 34.57 -8.76
CA ILE A 547 -22.06 34.97 -8.07
C ILE A 547 -20.86 34.61 -8.94
N CYS A 548 -19.94 35.57 -9.14
CA CYS A 548 -18.65 35.33 -9.76
C CYS A 548 -17.53 35.56 -8.74
N THR A 549 -16.75 34.53 -8.48
CA THR A 549 -15.49 34.60 -7.70
C THR A 549 -14.30 34.59 -8.66
N THR A 550 -13.07 34.55 -8.14
CA THR A 550 -11.86 34.70 -8.96
C THR A 550 -10.62 34.16 -8.25
N PHE A 551 -9.51 34.00 -8.96
CA PHE A 551 -8.20 33.76 -8.34
C PHE A 551 -7.63 35.04 -7.74
N ALA A 552 -6.66 34.89 -6.84
CA ALA A 552 -5.95 36.01 -6.23
C ALA A 552 -4.43 35.82 -6.32
N LYS A 553 -3.70 36.93 -6.50
CA LYS A 553 -2.25 36.93 -6.33
C LYS A 553 -1.88 37.33 -4.91
N TRP A 554 -1.08 36.49 -4.27
CA TRP A 554 -0.65 36.67 -2.89
C TRP A 554 0.59 37.56 -2.82
N LEU A 555 0.58 38.51 -1.88
CA LEU A 555 1.74 39.33 -1.54
C LEU A 555 1.95 39.36 -0.01
N ASN A 556 3.24 39.41 0.38
CA ASN A 556 3.68 39.57 1.77
C ASN A 556 4.28 40.96 2.03
N GLU A 557 4.35 41.80 0.99
CA GLU A 557 4.94 43.14 1.06
C GLU A 557 3.94 44.15 1.66
N PRO A 558 4.40 45.31 2.18
CA PRO A 558 3.52 46.37 2.72
C PRO A 558 2.80 47.18 1.62
N PHE A 559 3.26 47.10 0.36
CA PHE A 559 2.71 47.86 -0.75
C PHE A 559 2.27 46.97 -1.92
N VAL A 560 1.24 47.40 -2.63
CA VAL A 560 0.80 46.76 -3.88
C VAL A 560 1.85 47.00 -4.97
N PRO A 561 2.33 45.95 -5.67
CA PRO A 561 3.26 46.12 -6.78
C PRO A 561 2.70 47.02 -7.90
N PRO A 562 3.57 47.76 -8.61
CA PRO A 562 3.14 48.64 -9.70
C PRO A 562 2.66 47.87 -10.95
N ASP A 563 3.10 46.63 -11.13
CA ASP A 563 2.69 45.73 -12.20
C ASP A 563 1.91 44.51 -11.67
N THR A 564 1.14 43.87 -12.55
CA THR A 564 0.39 42.64 -12.26
C THR A 564 1.19 41.36 -12.48
N LYS A 565 2.49 41.44 -12.81
CA LYS A 565 3.34 40.27 -13.10
C LYS A 565 3.92 39.67 -11.83
N SER A 566 4.15 40.48 -10.81
CA SER A 566 4.62 40.06 -9.48
C SER A 566 3.67 39.09 -8.75
N GLY A 567 4.12 38.52 -7.62
CA GLY A 567 3.33 37.63 -6.75
C GLY A 567 3.07 36.23 -7.31
N TYR A 568 2.35 35.41 -6.54
CA TYR A 568 2.06 34.00 -6.89
C TYR A 568 0.62 33.62 -6.52
N MET A 569 0.06 32.61 -7.18
CA MET A 569 -1.26 32.07 -6.84
C MET A 569 -1.10 30.81 -5.97
N LEU A 570 -1.90 30.71 -4.90
CA LEU A 570 -1.88 29.57 -3.97
C LEU A 570 -3.20 28.80 -3.87
N TYR A 571 -4.29 29.40 -4.34
CA TYR A 571 -5.64 28.92 -4.09
C TYR A 571 -6.49 29.06 -5.35
N PHE A 572 -7.11 27.95 -5.76
CA PHE A 572 -7.85 27.80 -7.01
C PHE A 572 -9.27 27.31 -6.71
N PRO A 573 -10.21 28.20 -6.37
CA PRO A 573 -11.59 27.81 -6.12
C PRO A 573 -12.22 27.18 -7.36
N VAL A 574 -12.69 25.95 -7.23
CA VAL A 574 -13.37 25.18 -8.29
C VAL A 574 -14.89 25.42 -8.32
N GLY A 575 -15.41 26.23 -7.39
CA GLY A 575 -16.83 26.65 -7.36
C GLY A 575 -17.80 25.62 -6.80
N GLY A 576 -17.32 24.52 -6.23
CA GLY A 576 -18.13 23.40 -5.70
C GLY A 576 -17.29 22.12 -5.57
N PRO A 577 -17.89 20.96 -5.24
CA PRO A 577 -19.29 20.74 -4.90
C PRO A 577 -19.55 21.13 -3.43
N PRO A 578 -20.81 21.28 -2.97
CA PRO A 578 -21.09 21.68 -1.60
C PRO A 578 -20.49 20.73 -0.56
N ASP A 579 -20.43 19.42 -0.81
CA ASP A 579 -19.85 18.43 0.10
C ASP A 579 -18.42 18.80 0.57
N ILE A 580 -17.59 19.36 -0.31
CA ILE A 580 -16.20 19.70 0.04
C ILE A 580 -16.14 20.93 0.95
N ALA A 581 -17.19 21.76 0.95
CA ALA A 581 -17.33 22.96 1.77
C ALA A 581 -17.44 22.68 3.28
N LEU A 582 -17.53 21.43 3.72
CA LEU A 582 -17.32 21.06 5.14
C LEU A 582 -15.84 21.02 5.54
N ILE A 583 -14.95 20.75 4.58
CA ILE A 583 -13.54 20.45 4.80
C ILE A 583 -12.68 21.66 4.44
N THR A 584 -12.91 22.24 3.26
CA THR A 584 -12.16 23.37 2.72
C THR A 584 -13.09 24.28 1.95
N ASN A 585 -12.74 25.55 1.78
CA ASN A 585 -13.53 26.48 0.99
C ASN A 585 -13.29 26.18 -0.50
N PRO A 586 -14.32 25.80 -1.30
CA PRO A 586 -14.16 25.61 -2.74
C PRO A 586 -14.56 26.84 -3.56
N TYR A 587 -15.20 27.85 -2.95
CA TYR A 587 -15.91 28.90 -3.67
C TYR A 587 -15.04 30.10 -3.98
N GLY A 588 -14.16 30.46 -3.05
CA GLY A 588 -13.32 31.64 -3.17
C GLY A 588 -13.39 32.49 -1.92
N ASP A 589 -12.79 33.66 -2.01
CA ASP A 589 -12.78 34.67 -0.96
C ASP A 589 -13.86 35.73 -1.20
N ALA A 590 -14.17 36.51 -0.18
CA ALA A 590 -15.21 37.54 -0.21
C ALA A 590 -15.08 38.55 -1.35
N ASN A 591 -13.87 38.81 -1.87
CA ASN A 591 -13.59 39.73 -3.00
C ASN A 591 -14.17 39.19 -4.33
N ALA A 592 -15.50 39.08 -4.38
CA ALA A 592 -16.31 38.51 -5.43
C ALA A 592 -17.45 39.47 -5.82
N ILE A 593 -18.00 39.28 -7.01
CA ILE A 593 -19.14 40.04 -7.50
C ILE A 593 -20.44 39.22 -7.39
N PHE A 594 -21.52 39.88 -7.00
CA PHE A 594 -22.82 39.29 -6.71
C PHE A 594 -23.90 40.04 -7.48
N ARG A 595 -24.94 39.34 -7.95
CA ARG A 595 -26.21 40.03 -8.24
C ARG A 595 -26.80 40.50 -6.92
N ARG A 596 -27.35 41.72 -6.89
CA ARG A 596 -28.01 42.21 -5.68
C ARG A 596 -29.10 41.25 -5.17
N GLU A 597 -29.86 40.65 -6.08
CA GLU A 597 -30.97 39.74 -5.76
C GLU A 597 -30.55 38.46 -5.00
N VAL A 598 -29.25 38.13 -5.00
CA VAL A 598 -28.70 37.05 -4.15
C VAL A 598 -29.03 37.32 -2.68
N PHE A 599 -28.84 38.56 -2.22
CA PHE A 599 -29.09 38.93 -0.81
C PHE A 599 -30.57 38.89 -0.44
N ASP A 600 -31.47 39.08 -1.42
CA ASP A 600 -32.92 38.94 -1.21
C ASP A 600 -33.32 37.46 -1.08
N ARG A 601 -32.62 36.56 -1.77
CA ARG A 601 -32.91 35.12 -1.80
C ARG A 601 -32.34 34.36 -0.60
N VAL A 602 -31.08 34.64 -0.22
CA VAL A 602 -30.40 33.88 0.84
C VAL A 602 -30.16 34.68 2.12
N GLY A 603 -30.50 35.97 2.13
CA GLY A 603 -30.27 36.88 3.24
C GLY A 603 -28.87 37.49 3.21
N TYR A 604 -28.50 38.14 4.31
CA TYR A 604 -27.24 38.90 4.45
C TYR A 604 -26.08 38.05 5.01
N LEU A 605 -24.89 38.65 5.17
CA LEU A 605 -23.73 37.99 5.79
C LEU A 605 -23.93 37.83 7.30
N ASN A 606 -23.28 36.83 7.90
CA ASN A 606 -23.31 36.61 9.35
C ASN A 606 -22.63 37.79 10.09
N GLU A 607 -23.35 38.40 11.04
CA GLU A 607 -22.90 39.53 11.86
C GLU A 607 -22.24 39.10 13.20
N GLU A 608 -22.11 37.79 13.45
CA GLU A 608 -21.54 37.27 14.69
C GLU A 608 -20.04 37.57 14.82
N ARG A 609 -19.63 38.03 16.01
CA ARG A 609 -18.24 38.39 16.32
C ARG A 609 -17.34 37.16 16.42
N GLY A 610 -16.17 37.24 15.79
CA GLY A 610 -15.09 36.26 15.94
C GLY A 610 -15.18 35.09 14.96
N PHE A 611 -16.01 35.22 13.93
CA PHE A 611 -16.12 34.28 12.83
C PHE A 611 -15.39 34.81 11.59
N SER A 612 -14.33 34.13 11.14
CA SER A 612 -13.54 34.59 9.99
C SER A 612 -13.98 34.02 8.64
N ALA A 613 -14.86 33.00 8.63
CA ALA A 613 -15.32 32.31 7.42
C ALA A 613 -16.74 32.75 6.98
N SER A 614 -17.08 34.03 7.18
CA SER A 614 -18.41 34.61 6.89
C SER A 614 -18.78 34.55 5.41
N ASP A 615 -17.80 34.71 4.54
CA ASP A 615 -17.90 34.55 3.10
C ASP A 615 -18.13 33.11 2.68
N TRP A 616 -17.34 32.16 3.21
CA TRP A 616 -17.52 30.73 2.95
C TRP A 616 -18.91 30.23 3.37
N GLU A 617 -19.39 30.63 4.55
CA GLU A 617 -20.74 30.33 5.02
C GLU A 617 -21.81 30.89 4.07
N PHE A 618 -21.63 32.12 3.60
CA PHE A 618 -22.54 32.77 2.67
C PHE A 618 -22.58 32.06 1.31
N PHE A 619 -21.42 31.74 0.73
CA PHE A 619 -21.34 31.01 -0.55
C PHE A 619 -21.98 29.63 -0.43
N LEU A 620 -21.77 28.93 0.69
CA LEU A 620 -22.42 27.64 0.92
C LEU A 620 -23.95 27.78 0.97
N ARG A 621 -24.49 28.81 1.64
CA ARG A 621 -25.95 29.06 1.63
C ARG A 621 -26.45 29.36 0.22
N ALA A 622 -25.68 30.09 -0.58
CA ALA A 622 -26.03 30.37 -1.97
C ALA A 622 -26.07 29.09 -2.81
N ASP A 623 -25.02 28.27 -2.74
CA ASP A 623 -24.95 27.00 -3.47
C ASP A 623 -26.09 26.04 -3.08
N LEU A 624 -26.34 25.86 -1.77
CA LEU A 624 -27.44 25.02 -1.28
C LEU A 624 -28.84 25.58 -1.63
N ALA A 625 -28.96 26.88 -1.91
CA ALA A 625 -30.18 27.50 -2.43
C ALA A 625 -30.33 27.37 -3.96
N GLY A 626 -29.42 26.65 -4.62
CA GLY A 626 -29.38 26.45 -6.07
C GLY A 626 -28.96 27.69 -6.85
N LEU A 627 -28.24 28.63 -6.21
CA LEU A 627 -27.63 29.77 -6.89
C LEU A 627 -26.33 29.34 -7.56
N GLU A 628 -26.09 29.82 -8.76
CA GLU A 628 -24.89 29.47 -9.50
C GLU A 628 -23.70 30.33 -9.09
N ILE A 629 -22.64 29.66 -8.64
CA ILE A 629 -21.33 30.26 -8.33
C ILE A 629 -20.34 29.81 -9.40
N ILE A 630 -19.66 30.76 -10.04
CA ILE A 630 -18.61 30.47 -11.03
C ILE A 630 -17.33 31.22 -10.69
N THR A 631 -16.19 30.56 -10.86
CA THR A 631 -14.88 31.19 -10.67
C THR A 631 -14.36 31.72 -12.00
N VAL A 632 -14.07 33.01 -12.10
CA VAL A 632 -13.26 33.55 -13.20
C VAL A 632 -11.82 33.06 -13.01
N PRO A 633 -11.24 32.27 -13.94
CA PRO A 633 -9.93 31.65 -13.77
C PRO A 633 -8.78 32.62 -14.09
N GLU A 634 -8.88 33.84 -13.59
CA GLU A 634 -7.85 34.89 -13.70
C GLU A 634 -7.65 35.51 -12.31
N PRO A 635 -6.43 35.97 -11.99
CA PRO A 635 -6.24 36.81 -10.83
C PRO A 635 -6.81 38.21 -11.09
N LEU A 636 -7.75 38.66 -10.27
CA LEU A 636 -8.36 40.00 -10.41
C LEU A 636 -8.05 40.94 -9.24
N TYR A 637 -7.34 40.46 -8.23
CA TYR A 637 -6.93 41.28 -7.09
C TYR A 637 -5.69 40.72 -6.39
N TRP A 638 -5.06 41.61 -5.65
CA TRP A 638 -3.99 41.31 -4.71
C TRP A 638 -4.57 40.94 -3.36
N TYR A 639 -4.21 39.74 -2.89
CA TYR A 639 -4.53 39.27 -1.55
C TYR A 639 -3.33 39.47 -0.62
N ARG A 640 -3.52 40.22 0.46
CA ARG A 640 -2.45 40.48 1.44
C ARG A 640 -2.48 39.48 2.59
N SER A 641 -1.37 38.77 2.80
CA SER A 641 -1.23 37.85 3.94
C SER A 641 -0.33 38.47 5.02
N ALA A 642 -0.91 38.80 6.18
CA ALA A 642 -0.17 39.25 7.36
C ALA A 642 -0.13 38.17 8.46
N PRO A 643 0.96 38.07 9.27
CA PRO A 643 1.01 37.19 10.43
C PRO A 643 -0.12 37.45 11.45
N THR A 644 -0.58 38.70 11.55
CA THR A 644 -1.68 39.15 12.42
C THR A 644 -3.06 39.02 11.78
N GLY A 645 -3.16 38.45 10.57
CA GLY A 645 -4.41 38.33 9.83
C GLY A 645 -5.47 37.50 10.55
N MET A 646 -6.74 37.83 10.33
CA MET A 646 -7.89 37.22 11.01
C MET A 646 -7.90 35.69 10.91
N ASN A 647 -7.60 35.15 9.72
CA ASN A 647 -7.58 33.70 9.48
C ASN A 647 -6.46 32.95 10.22
N ARG A 648 -5.35 33.60 10.59
CA ARG A 648 -4.25 32.96 11.34
C ARG A 648 -4.50 32.91 12.85
N ASN A 649 -5.35 33.80 13.35
CA ASN A 649 -5.62 33.98 14.78
C ASN A 649 -6.96 33.41 15.24
N ALA A 650 -7.69 32.74 14.36
CA ALA A 650 -9.02 32.24 14.65
C ALA A 650 -9.02 30.72 14.88
N GLU A 651 -9.73 30.28 15.93
CA GLU A 651 -9.79 28.88 16.32
C GLU A 651 -10.53 28.06 15.26
N TRP A 652 -9.94 26.93 14.89
CA TRP A 652 -10.34 26.18 13.70
C TRP A 652 -11.81 25.72 13.78
N LEU A 653 -12.23 25.09 14.87
CA LEU A 653 -13.55 24.47 15.00
C LEU A 653 -14.68 25.50 15.15
N ARG A 654 -14.45 26.56 15.95
CA ARG A 654 -15.36 27.70 16.11
C ARG A 654 -15.63 28.35 14.76
N ASN A 655 -14.61 28.48 13.91
CA ASN A 655 -14.72 28.97 12.54
C ASN A 655 -15.37 28.01 11.54
N ARG A 656 -15.66 26.76 11.90
CA ARG A 656 -16.49 25.88 11.07
C ARG A 656 -17.92 25.76 11.60
N ARG A 657 -18.21 26.27 12.79
CA ARG A 657 -19.51 26.04 13.43
C ARG A 657 -20.70 26.57 12.59
N PRO A 658 -20.68 27.81 12.07
CA PRO A 658 -21.72 28.29 11.15
C PRO A 658 -21.84 27.46 9.87
N ILE A 659 -20.74 27.00 9.28
CA ILE A 659 -20.74 26.12 8.11
C ILE A 659 -21.46 24.80 8.45
N ILE A 660 -21.10 24.16 9.57
CA ILE A 660 -21.75 22.94 10.08
C ILE A 660 -23.24 23.20 10.35
N ASP A 661 -23.60 24.36 10.92
CA ASP A 661 -24.98 24.71 11.22
C ASP A 661 -25.80 24.94 9.94
N VAL A 662 -25.20 25.45 8.85
CA VAL A 662 -25.84 25.52 7.52
C VAL A 662 -26.19 24.12 7.01
N PHE A 663 -25.26 23.16 7.08
CA PHE A 663 -25.54 21.76 6.71
C PHE A 663 -26.62 21.11 7.57
N ARG A 664 -26.60 21.38 8.89
CA ARG A 664 -27.62 20.87 9.81
C ARG A 664 -29.01 21.40 9.45
N LYS A 665 -29.13 22.68 9.09
CA LYS A 665 -30.40 23.32 8.69
C LYS A 665 -30.93 22.77 7.36
N HIS A 666 -30.07 22.46 6.41
CA HIS A 666 -30.43 21.86 5.11
C HIS A 666 -30.57 20.33 5.17
N LYS A 667 -30.67 19.76 6.39
CA LYS A 667 -30.90 18.33 6.65
C LYS A 667 -29.94 17.38 5.94
N PHE A 668 -28.63 17.68 5.85
CA PHE A 668 -27.61 16.78 5.25
C PHE A 668 -28.08 16.08 3.95
N ALA A 669 -28.96 16.70 3.16
CA ALA A 669 -29.30 16.22 1.84
C ALA A 669 -28.10 16.60 0.97
N HIS A 670 -27.51 15.64 0.27
CA HIS A 670 -26.30 15.85 -0.56
C HIS A 670 -24.99 15.98 0.24
N THR A 671 -24.71 15.05 1.18
CA THR A 671 -23.38 14.91 1.82
C THR A 671 -22.77 13.52 1.61
N ASP A 672 -23.16 12.85 0.53
CA ASP A 672 -22.81 11.44 0.28
C ASP A 672 -21.30 11.24 0.23
N MET A 673 -20.58 12.16 -0.41
CA MET A 673 -19.12 12.07 -0.55
C MET A 673 -18.40 12.35 0.76
N PHE A 674 -18.94 13.23 1.60
CA PHE A 674 -18.43 13.47 2.96
C PHE A 674 -18.65 12.27 3.87
N VAL A 675 -19.83 11.64 3.83
CA VAL A 675 -20.12 10.41 4.58
C VAL A 675 -19.21 9.27 4.13
N GLN A 676 -19.03 9.11 2.82
CA GLN A 676 -18.08 8.16 2.25
C GLN A 676 -16.65 8.40 2.75
N LEU A 677 -16.16 9.65 2.72
CA LEU A 677 -14.86 10.01 3.27
C LEU A 677 -14.74 9.66 4.77
N GLY A 678 -15.79 9.95 5.55
CA GLY A 678 -15.84 9.63 6.97
C GLY A 678 -15.80 8.13 7.25
N ILE A 679 -16.49 7.32 6.44
CA ILE A 679 -16.43 5.85 6.53
C ILE A 679 -15.03 5.37 6.14
N SER A 680 -14.56 5.72 4.95
CA SER A 680 -13.27 5.28 4.40
C SER A 680 -12.09 5.61 5.33
N SER A 681 -12.07 6.81 5.92
CA SER A 681 -11.00 7.22 6.84
C SER A 681 -10.93 6.35 8.11
N ASN A 682 -12.02 5.66 8.45
CA ASN A 682 -12.09 4.75 9.60
C ASN A 682 -12.07 3.25 9.22
N THR A 683 -12.33 2.90 7.95
CA THR A 683 -12.48 1.49 7.53
C THR A 683 -11.48 1.04 6.46
N ALA A 684 -10.87 1.94 5.69
CA ALA A 684 -10.06 1.57 4.52
C ALA A 684 -8.85 0.70 4.89
N SER A 685 -8.23 0.91 6.05
CA SER A 685 -7.16 0.05 6.54
C SER A 685 -7.67 -1.24 7.19
N HIS A 686 -8.89 -1.22 7.75
CA HIS A 686 -9.40 -2.33 8.56
C HIS A 686 -9.58 -3.62 7.75
N GLU A 687 -10.13 -3.55 6.54
CA GLU A 687 -10.26 -4.74 5.68
C GLU A 687 -8.92 -5.29 5.23
N LYS A 688 -7.97 -4.40 4.89
CA LYS A 688 -6.59 -4.79 4.55
C LYS A 688 -5.92 -5.50 5.73
N ASP A 689 -6.01 -4.91 6.92
CA ASP A 689 -5.38 -5.43 8.13
C ASP A 689 -6.02 -6.75 8.57
N LEU A 690 -7.35 -6.88 8.46
CA LEU A 690 -8.06 -8.14 8.72
C LEU A 690 -7.62 -9.25 7.75
N ASN A 691 -7.47 -8.94 6.46
CA ASN A 691 -7.03 -9.92 5.48
C ASN A 691 -5.57 -10.33 5.68
N LEU A 692 -4.69 -9.37 5.99
CA LEU A 692 -3.29 -9.66 6.37
C LEU A 692 -3.21 -10.47 7.67
N TRP A 693 -4.03 -10.16 8.67
CA TRP A 693 -4.11 -10.92 9.91
C TRP A 693 -4.65 -12.34 9.71
N ASN A 694 -5.66 -12.50 8.85
CA ASN A 694 -6.13 -13.82 8.42
C ASN A 694 -5.02 -14.60 7.71
N LEU A 695 -4.20 -13.91 6.91
CA LEU A 695 -3.07 -14.52 6.22
C LEU A 695 -2.00 -14.98 7.23
N GLU A 696 -1.67 -14.17 8.24
CA GLU A 696 -0.77 -14.52 9.34
C GLU A 696 -1.25 -15.76 10.12
N LEU A 697 -2.55 -15.83 10.44
CA LEU A 697 -3.14 -16.95 11.19
C LEU A 697 -3.25 -18.25 10.38
N ARG A 698 -3.49 -18.16 9.06
CA ARG A 698 -3.80 -19.32 8.20
C ARG A 698 -2.61 -19.80 7.38
N VAL A 699 -1.73 -18.89 6.97
CA VAL A 699 -0.54 -19.14 6.16
C VAL A 699 0.65 -18.73 7.03
N LYS A 700 1.19 -19.67 7.81
CA LYS A 700 2.37 -19.46 8.67
C LYS A 700 3.66 -19.31 7.84
N ASP A 701 3.64 -18.38 6.90
CA ASP A 701 4.72 -18.10 5.97
C ASP A 701 4.89 -16.58 5.83
N GLU A 702 5.84 -16.05 6.60
CA GLU A 702 6.15 -14.61 6.66
C GLU A 702 6.49 -14.00 5.29
N ARG A 703 6.83 -14.82 4.29
CA ARG A 703 7.17 -14.34 2.94
C ARG A 703 5.97 -13.71 2.23
N TYR A 704 4.76 -14.26 2.39
CA TYR A 704 3.56 -13.64 1.80
C TYR A 704 3.21 -12.30 2.47
N LEU A 705 3.46 -12.18 3.78
CA LEU A 705 3.31 -10.91 4.50
C LEU A 705 4.33 -9.88 4.02
N ARG A 706 5.61 -10.27 3.90
CA ARG A 706 6.69 -9.43 3.34
C ARG A 706 6.37 -8.98 1.92
N LEU A 707 5.92 -9.91 1.06
CA LEU A 707 5.55 -9.62 -0.32
C LEU A 707 4.41 -8.58 -0.40
N SER A 708 3.46 -8.63 0.54
CA SER A 708 2.30 -7.73 0.58
C SER A 708 2.55 -6.39 1.28
N SER A 709 3.76 -6.17 1.79
CA SER A 709 4.13 -4.96 2.55
C SER A 709 4.83 -3.88 1.71
N GLY A 710 5.41 -4.24 0.56
CA GLY A 710 6.18 -3.35 -0.31
C GLY A 710 5.49 -3.03 -1.65
N PRO A 711 6.15 -2.29 -2.56
CA PRO A 711 5.63 -2.02 -3.89
C PRO A 711 5.50 -3.30 -4.72
N ALA A 712 4.31 -3.56 -5.26
CA ALA A 712 3.97 -4.86 -5.86
C ALA A 712 4.89 -5.29 -7.01
N ASN A 713 5.32 -4.36 -7.87
CA ASN A 713 6.14 -4.69 -9.03
C ASN A 713 7.63 -4.37 -8.86
N ALA A 714 8.12 -4.13 -7.64
CA ALA A 714 9.54 -3.92 -7.41
C ALA A 714 10.35 -5.20 -7.70
N ALA A 715 11.63 -5.05 -8.06
CA ALA A 715 12.46 -6.19 -8.47
C ALA A 715 12.61 -7.24 -7.35
N ASP A 716 12.73 -6.79 -6.12
CA ASP A 716 12.74 -7.61 -4.90
C ASP A 716 11.39 -8.32 -4.66
N ALA A 717 10.27 -7.63 -4.91
CA ALA A 717 8.94 -8.25 -4.85
C ALA A 717 8.76 -9.34 -5.91
N MET A 718 9.22 -9.13 -7.14
CA MET A 718 9.20 -10.15 -8.20
C MET A 718 10.10 -11.35 -7.86
N GLN A 719 11.27 -11.11 -7.28
CA GLN A 719 12.15 -12.18 -6.81
C GLN A 719 11.49 -12.98 -5.68
N LEU A 720 10.94 -12.30 -4.67
CA LEU A 720 10.25 -12.95 -3.56
C LEU A 720 9.02 -13.74 -4.04
N LEU A 721 8.28 -13.23 -5.03
CA LEU A 721 7.17 -13.96 -5.65
C LEU A 721 7.66 -15.22 -6.39
N ALA A 722 8.80 -15.16 -7.08
CA ALA A 722 9.40 -16.32 -7.72
C ALA A 722 9.83 -17.38 -6.68
N GLU A 723 10.43 -16.96 -5.56
CA GLU A 723 10.80 -17.84 -4.44
C GLU A 723 9.59 -18.53 -3.82
N ILE A 724 8.50 -17.78 -3.65
CA ILE A 724 7.22 -18.32 -3.20
C ILE A 724 6.72 -19.35 -4.24
N ALA A 725 6.66 -19.01 -5.53
CA ALA A 725 6.19 -19.93 -6.57
C ALA A 725 7.00 -21.24 -6.65
N ALA A 726 8.33 -21.17 -6.53
CA ALA A 726 9.18 -22.36 -6.51
C ALA A 726 8.84 -23.29 -5.34
N ARG A 727 8.71 -22.73 -4.13
CA ARG A 727 8.37 -23.51 -2.92
C ARG A 727 6.97 -24.10 -2.93
N GLU A 728 6.05 -23.48 -3.66
CA GLU A 728 4.70 -24.01 -3.87
C GLU A 728 4.65 -25.10 -4.96
N GLY A 729 5.81 -25.58 -5.42
CA GLY A 729 5.93 -26.64 -6.42
C GLY A 729 5.66 -26.16 -7.85
N ARG A 730 5.88 -24.86 -8.13
CA ARG A 730 5.67 -24.26 -9.46
C ARG A 730 6.96 -23.66 -10.03
N PRO A 731 8.01 -24.47 -10.30
CA PRO A 731 9.29 -23.99 -10.81
C PRO A 731 9.17 -23.30 -12.17
N ASP A 732 8.30 -23.79 -13.07
CA ASP A 732 8.04 -23.14 -14.36
C ASP A 732 7.54 -21.68 -14.20
N THR A 733 6.69 -21.43 -13.19
CA THR A 733 6.20 -20.09 -12.87
C THR A 733 7.34 -19.21 -12.32
N ALA A 734 8.19 -19.77 -11.46
CA ALA A 734 9.33 -19.06 -10.88
C ALA A 734 10.34 -18.62 -11.95
N ILE A 735 10.67 -19.50 -12.90
CA ILE A 735 11.56 -19.21 -14.04
C ILE A 735 11.00 -18.07 -14.89
N SER A 736 9.69 -18.12 -15.18
CA SER A 736 8.99 -17.07 -15.94
C SER A 736 9.10 -15.70 -15.28
N LEU A 737 8.94 -15.64 -13.95
CA LEU A 737 9.08 -14.41 -13.16
C LEU A 737 10.51 -13.88 -13.18
N LEU A 738 11.51 -14.75 -12.99
CA LEU A 738 12.93 -14.37 -13.02
C LEU A 738 13.38 -13.87 -14.40
N ALA A 739 12.84 -14.43 -15.48
CA ALA A 739 13.14 -13.98 -16.84
C ALA A 739 12.86 -12.49 -17.07
N HIS A 740 11.82 -11.98 -16.44
CA HIS A 740 11.36 -10.61 -16.60
C HIS A 740 11.96 -9.66 -15.54
N ALA A 741 12.60 -10.18 -14.48
CA ALA A 741 13.24 -9.38 -13.44
C ALA A 741 14.59 -8.74 -13.86
N GLY A 742 15.00 -8.88 -15.13
CA GLY A 742 16.11 -8.10 -15.70
C GLY A 742 17.51 -8.48 -15.23
N ARG A 743 17.75 -9.71 -14.76
CA ARG A 743 19.14 -10.16 -14.51
C ARG A 743 19.90 -10.24 -15.84
N SER A 744 21.04 -9.55 -15.91
CA SER A 744 22.05 -9.68 -16.98
C SER A 744 22.63 -11.10 -17.10
N ASP A 745 22.30 -11.97 -16.15
CA ASP A 745 22.70 -13.37 -16.12
C ASP A 745 21.46 -14.28 -15.93
N PHE A 746 20.51 -14.15 -16.86
CA PHE A 746 19.29 -14.98 -16.90
C PHE A 746 19.59 -16.47 -16.73
N THR A 747 20.69 -16.92 -17.32
CA THR A 747 21.17 -18.30 -17.21
C THR A 747 21.62 -18.64 -15.79
N LEU A 748 22.38 -17.79 -15.09
CA LEU A 748 22.85 -18.05 -13.72
C LEU A 748 21.73 -17.93 -12.67
N GLY A 749 20.78 -16.98 -12.79
CA GLY A 749 19.67 -16.87 -11.84
C GLY A 749 18.61 -17.97 -11.98
N VAL A 750 18.33 -18.39 -13.21
CA VAL A 750 17.47 -19.56 -13.49
C VAL A 750 18.19 -20.85 -13.16
N VAL A 751 19.50 -20.98 -13.41
CA VAL A 751 20.29 -22.13 -12.98
C VAL A 751 20.44 -22.16 -11.46
N ASP A 752 20.61 -21.06 -10.74
CA ASP A 752 20.68 -21.03 -9.27
C ASP A 752 19.33 -21.28 -8.60
N MET A 753 18.20 -20.96 -9.25
CA MET A 753 16.86 -21.22 -8.73
C MET A 753 16.29 -22.56 -9.19
N LEU A 754 16.60 -23.00 -10.42
CA LEU A 754 16.43 -24.38 -10.86
C LEU A 754 17.40 -25.28 -10.13
N ASN A 755 18.57 -24.84 -9.70
CA ASN A 755 19.41 -25.55 -8.75
C ASN A 755 18.76 -25.37 -7.36
N ALA A 756 18.36 -24.22 -6.86
CA ALA A 756 17.57 -24.18 -5.60
C ALA A 756 16.20 -24.91 -5.66
N ALA A 757 15.73 -25.41 -6.82
CA ALA A 757 14.56 -26.28 -6.98
C ALA A 757 14.92 -27.73 -7.43
N ALA A 758 16.08 -27.93 -8.07
CA ALA A 758 16.62 -29.19 -8.63
C ALA A 758 17.94 -29.64 -7.99
N ASP A 759 18.71 -28.76 -7.37
CA ASP A 759 19.48 -28.95 -6.13
C ASP A 759 18.53 -29.17 -4.94
N GLU A 760 17.43 -28.43 -4.71
CA GLU A 760 16.43 -28.86 -3.67
C GLU A 760 15.81 -30.23 -4.04
N THR A 761 16.02 -30.75 -5.25
CA THR A 761 15.67 -32.13 -5.62
C THR A 761 16.80 -33.06 -6.11
N VAL A 762 18.10 -32.73 -6.14
CA VAL A 762 19.21 -33.69 -6.44
C VAL A 762 20.61 -33.35 -5.83
N PRO A 763 21.26 -32.15 -5.91
CA PRO A 763 22.47 -31.86 -5.07
C PRO A 763 22.34 -31.09 -3.74
N GLU A 764 21.40 -30.16 -3.54
CA GLU A 764 21.03 -29.71 -2.18
C GLU A 764 20.33 -30.86 -1.47
N LEU A 765 19.87 -31.91 -2.14
CA LEU A 765 19.59 -33.21 -1.52
C LEU A 765 20.82 -33.88 -0.86
N HIS A 766 22.02 -33.30 -0.91
CA HIS A 766 23.13 -33.69 -0.03
C HIS A 766 23.55 -32.60 0.97
N SER A 767 23.19 -31.33 0.78
CA SER A 767 23.40 -30.27 1.79
C SER A 767 22.19 -29.98 2.70
N SER A 768 20.98 -30.29 2.25
CA SER A 768 19.71 -30.24 2.98
C SER A 768 19.36 -31.55 3.67
N LEU A 769 20.10 -32.62 3.37
CA LEU A 769 20.07 -33.82 4.22
C LEU A 769 20.89 -33.63 5.48
N TYR A 770 21.41 -32.45 5.84
CA TYR A 770 21.91 -32.24 7.18
C TYR A 770 21.14 -31.17 7.95
N ARG A 771 20.89 -31.44 9.22
CA ARG A 771 20.30 -30.48 10.14
C ARG A 771 21.42 -29.85 10.96
N GLU A 772 21.41 -28.52 11.01
CA GLU A 772 22.24 -27.77 11.94
C GLU A 772 21.47 -27.53 13.23
N GLN A 773 22.12 -27.82 14.35
CA GLN A 773 21.55 -27.63 15.68
C GLN A 773 22.52 -26.83 16.53
N TYR A 774 22.09 -25.65 16.97
CA TYR A 774 22.79 -24.92 18.02
C TYR A 774 22.56 -25.61 19.37
N LEU A 775 23.64 -25.80 20.12
CA LEU A 775 23.56 -26.26 21.50
C LEU A 775 23.11 -25.11 22.39
N SER A 776 22.03 -25.34 23.15
CA SER A 776 21.62 -24.46 24.24
C SER A 776 22.57 -24.57 25.45
N ALA A 777 22.46 -23.67 26.42
CA ALA A 777 23.25 -23.70 27.65
C ALA A 777 23.12 -24.97 28.51
N GLU A 778 22.09 -25.80 28.34
CA GLU A 778 21.87 -27.00 29.16
C GLU A 778 22.97 -28.07 28.98
N PRO A 779 23.28 -28.56 27.74
CA PRO A 779 24.45 -29.41 27.50
C PRO A 779 25.79 -28.84 27.97
N LEU A 780 25.97 -27.51 27.87
CA LEU A 780 27.21 -26.85 28.30
C LEU A 780 27.42 -26.97 29.82
N ARG A 781 26.34 -26.92 30.61
CA ARG A 781 26.37 -27.04 32.08
C ARG A 781 26.60 -28.45 32.59
N LEU A 782 26.32 -29.44 31.76
CA LEU A 782 26.50 -30.86 32.06
C LEU A 782 27.84 -31.40 31.52
N ALA A 783 28.69 -30.53 30.97
CA ALA A 783 29.98 -30.94 30.44
C ALA A 783 30.90 -31.47 31.55
N HIS A 784 31.60 -32.57 31.29
CA HIS A 784 32.63 -33.09 32.18
C HIS A 784 33.95 -32.38 31.89
N VAL A 785 34.48 -31.65 32.86
CA VAL A 785 35.71 -30.84 32.70
C VAL A 785 36.88 -31.50 33.43
N ALA A 786 38.03 -31.60 32.77
CA ALA A 786 39.27 -32.09 33.36
C ALA A 786 40.51 -31.51 32.65
N SER A 787 41.66 -31.60 33.31
CA SER A 787 42.97 -31.21 32.75
C SER A 787 43.94 -32.40 32.66
N HIS A 788 44.88 -32.34 31.72
CA HIS A 788 45.94 -33.33 31.51
C HIS A 788 47.27 -32.64 31.13
N PRO A 789 48.48 -33.12 31.51
CA PRO A 789 48.78 -34.34 32.29
C PRO A 789 48.25 -34.33 33.74
N ASP A 790 48.25 -33.17 34.38
CA ASP A 790 47.92 -33.07 35.81
C ASP A 790 46.44 -32.75 36.04
N ALA A 791 45.83 -33.44 37.01
CA ALA A 791 44.48 -33.12 37.47
C ALA A 791 44.51 -31.92 38.42
N VAL A 792 44.02 -30.76 37.95
CA VAL A 792 43.93 -29.54 38.76
C VAL A 792 42.60 -29.54 39.51
N ALA A 793 42.66 -29.59 40.85
CA ALA A 793 41.47 -29.78 41.71
C ALA A 793 40.45 -28.62 41.64
N ASP A 794 40.88 -27.41 41.27
CA ASP A 794 40.06 -26.19 41.26
C ASP A 794 40.14 -25.45 39.90
N LEU A 795 39.78 -26.14 38.80
CA LEU A 795 39.65 -25.52 37.48
C LEU A 795 38.41 -24.63 37.42
N LEU A 796 38.58 -23.39 36.97
CA LEU A 796 37.45 -22.52 36.71
C LEU A 796 36.74 -22.94 35.42
N SER A 797 35.46 -23.30 35.54
CA SER A 797 34.57 -23.54 34.40
C SER A 797 33.16 -23.05 34.73
N TYR A 798 32.58 -22.22 33.87
CA TYR A 798 31.24 -21.68 34.05
C TYR A 798 30.52 -21.45 32.72
N VAL A 799 29.18 -21.34 32.77
CA VAL A 799 28.33 -21.13 31.59
C VAL A 799 27.48 -19.88 31.79
N GLU A 800 27.62 -18.90 30.90
CA GLU A 800 26.79 -17.70 30.87
C GLU A 800 25.51 -17.93 30.04
N ARG A 801 24.42 -17.25 30.40
CA ARG A 801 23.16 -17.27 29.66
C ARG A 801 22.93 -15.90 29.04
N SER A 802 22.81 -15.87 27.71
CA SER A 802 22.60 -14.68 26.86
C SER A 802 23.87 -13.84 26.58
N PRO A 803 24.69 -14.25 25.59
CA PRO A 803 24.57 -15.48 24.77
C PRO A 803 24.97 -16.76 25.54
N ASP A 804 24.60 -17.94 25.03
CA ASP A 804 24.97 -19.22 25.65
C ASP A 804 26.45 -19.54 25.39
N GLN A 805 27.30 -19.44 26.43
CA GLN A 805 28.75 -19.53 26.32
C GLN A 805 29.36 -20.37 27.46
N LEU A 806 30.32 -21.25 27.15
CA LEU A 806 31.10 -22.03 28.13
C LEU A 806 32.52 -21.47 28.23
N PHE A 807 32.96 -21.17 29.45
CA PHE A 807 34.32 -20.75 29.73
C PHE A 807 35.11 -21.87 30.41
N LEU A 808 36.33 -22.12 29.95
CA LEU A 808 37.26 -23.10 30.49
C LEU A 808 38.61 -22.44 30.80
N GLU A 809 39.12 -22.67 32.00
CA GLU A 809 40.45 -22.23 32.39
C GLU A 809 41.51 -23.26 32.05
N ALA A 810 42.64 -22.83 31.45
CA ALA A 810 43.85 -23.64 31.33
C ALA A 810 45.03 -23.02 32.08
N ARG A 811 45.90 -23.87 32.64
CA ARG A 811 47.11 -23.50 33.39
C ARG A 811 48.34 -24.21 32.82
N GLY A 812 49.50 -23.55 32.90
CA GLY A 812 50.75 -23.90 32.20
C GLY A 812 51.04 -25.38 31.95
N GLY A 813 51.30 -25.71 30.68
CA GLY A 813 51.60 -27.07 30.22
C GLY A 813 50.40 -28.01 30.08
N ASN A 814 49.27 -27.71 30.74
CA ASN A 814 48.08 -28.56 30.71
C ASN A 814 47.10 -28.17 29.60
N VAL A 815 46.43 -29.17 29.06
CA VAL A 815 45.24 -29.03 28.23
C VAL A 815 44.02 -29.20 29.11
N THR A 816 43.12 -28.22 29.12
CA THR A 816 41.82 -28.33 29.79
C THR A 816 40.75 -28.63 28.76
N MET A 817 39.93 -29.64 29.04
CA MET A 817 38.93 -30.15 28.13
C MET A 817 37.56 -30.19 28.80
N ALA A 818 36.52 -29.87 28.03
CA ALA A 818 35.13 -30.13 28.37
C ALA A 818 34.56 -31.17 27.39
N LEU A 819 34.13 -32.30 27.94
CA LEU A 819 33.50 -33.38 27.21
C LEU A 819 31.97 -33.30 27.37
N LEU A 820 31.28 -33.05 26.26
CA LEU A 820 29.83 -33.01 26.19
C LEU A 820 29.33 -34.35 25.67
N LYS A 821 28.76 -35.16 26.56
CA LYS A 821 28.40 -36.54 26.24
C LYS A 821 27.10 -36.64 25.43
N GLY A 822 27.14 -37.39 24.34
CA GLY A 822 26.00 -37.76 23.50
C GLY A 822 25.29 -36.58 22.83
N VAL A 823 25.93 -35.41 22.75
CA VAL A 823 25.32 -34.20 22.18
C VAL A 823 25.27 -34.22 20.66
N CYS A 824 26.16 -34.99 20.02
CA CYS A 824 26.15 -35.18 18.58
C CYS A 824 25.20 -36.34 18.23
N PRO A 825 24.12 -36.10 17.46
CA PRO A 825 23.17 -37.14 17.09
C PRO A 825 23.77 -38.13 16.05
N PRO A 826 23.13 -39.29 15.84
CA PRO A 826 23.49 -40.18 14.73
C PRO A 826 23.41 -39.43 13.40
N GLY A 827 24.35 -39.71 12.51
CA GLY A 827 24.53 -38.99 11.25
C GLY A 827 25.42 -37.75 11.36
N VAL A 828 25.97 -37.40 12.54
CA VAL A 828 26.86 -36.23 12.66
C VAL A 828 27.98 -36.28 11.62
N ILE A 829 28.22 -35.15 10.97
CA ILE A 829 29.27 -34.96 9.96
C ILE A 829 30.21 -33.82 10.31
N GLY A 830 29.83 -32.92 11.20
CA GLY A 830 30.70 -31.84 11.65
C GLY A 830 30.14 -31.04 12.81
N ALA A 831 30.99 -30.20 13.38
CA ALA A 831 30.63 -29.24 14.40
C ALA A 831 31.46 -27.95 14.23
N SER A 832 30.91 -26.82 14.65
CA SER A 832 31.61 -25.54 14.70
C SER A 832 31.31 -24.81 16.01
N CYS A 833 32.22 -23.93 16.42
CA CYS A 833 31.98 -23.00 17.51
C CYS A 833 32.83 -21.74 17.36
N TRP A 834 32.38 -20.68 18.02
CA TRP A 834 33.12 -19.43 18.15
C TRP A 834 33.94 -19.44 19.43
N ILE A 835 35.24 -19.18 19.33
CA ILE A 835 36.21 -19.15 20.42
C ILE A 835 36.73 -17.72 20.65
N TYR A 836 37.00 -17.36 21.90
CA TYR A 836 37.59 -16.07 22.27
C TYR A 836 38.23 -16.12 23.65
N LEU A 837 39.02 -15.10 23.98
CA LEU A 837 39.65 -14.91 25.29
C LEU A 837 38.87 -13.90 26.14
N ASP A 838 38.74 -14.18 27.44
CA ASP A 838 38.15 -13.29 28.45
C ASP A 838 39.16 -12.23 28.96
N GLU A 839 38.67 -11.15 29.57
CA GLU A 839 39.36 -9.86 29.78
C GLU A 839 40.51 -9.91 30.82
N ASP A 840 40.57 -10.92 31.69
CA ASP A 840 41.54 -11.04 32.80
C ASP A 840 42.41 -12.32 32.74
N LEU A 841 43.61 -12.26 32.10
CA LEU A 841 44.90 -13.00 32.37
C LEU A 841 45.76 -13.31 31.10
N THR A 842 47.03 -13.72 31.33
CA THR A 842 48.27 -13.25 30.66
C THR A 842 48.95 -14.20 29.63
N GLY A 843 48.35 -14.42 28.44
CA GLY A 843 49.05 -15.07 27.31
C GLY A 843 48.17 -15.47 26.10
N THR A 844 48.78 -15.82 24.96
CA THR A 844 48.09 -16.45 23.82
C THR A 844 47.47 -17.78 24.26
N ALA A 845 46.27 -18.13 23.79
CA ALA A 845 45.66 -19.44 24.02
C ALA A 845 45.46 -20.18 22.71
N GLN A 846 45.53 -21.50 22.76
CA GLN A 846 45.18 -22.38 21.65
C GLN A 846 43.88 -23.11 21.96
N PHE A 847 43.01 -23.22 20.97
CA PHE A 847 41.70 -23.86 21.09
C PHE A 847 41.53 -24.96 20.06
N GLN A 848 40.79 -26.01 20.39
CA GLN A 848 40.45 -27.08 19.46
C GLN A 848 39.06 -27.64 19.74
N LEU A 849 38.39 -28.09 18.68
CA LEU A 849 37.09 -28.73 18.67
C LEU A 849 37.22 -30.11 18.02
N ALA A 850 36.72 -31.16 18.65
CA ALA A 850 36.73 -32.51 18.08
C ALA A 850 35.41 -33.26 18.34
N ILE A 851 34.98 -34.06 17.36
CA ILE A 851 33.91 -35.04 17.53
C ILE A 851 34.58 -36.38 17.84
N VAL A 852 34.26 -36.95 19.00
CA VAL A 852 34.94 -38.15 19.51
C VAL A 852 33.94 -39.21 19.95
N ASP A 853 34.45 -40.43 20.11
CA ASP A 853 33.76 -41.53 20.77
C ASP A 853 34.47 -41.80 22.10
N ALA A 854 34.04 -41.14 23.17
CA ALA A 854 34.74 -41.20 24.45
C ALA A 854 34.29 -42.38 25.32
N GLU A 855 33.56 -43.35 24.76
CA GLU A 855 33.11 -44.53 25.49
C GLU A 855 34.33 -45.34 25.99
N ASN A 856 34.56 -45.31 27.31
CA ASN A 856 35.71 -45.89 28.03
C ASN A 856 37.09 -45.23 27.82
N GLN A 857 37.15 -44.02 27.26
CA GLN A 857 38.42 -43.27 27.15
C GLN A 857 38.65 -42.37 28.38
N THR A 858 39.90 -42.32 28.82
CA THR A 858 40.36 -41.37 29.85
C THR A 858 40.67 -40.00 29.24
N PHE A 859 40.65 -38.93 30.05
CA PHE A 859 41.05 -37.60 29.57
C PHE A 859 42.51 -37.55 29.09
N GLY A 860 43.37 -38.44 29.57
CA GLY A 860 44.75 -38.55 29.05
C GLY A 860 44.81 -39.07 27.62
N GLU A 861 43.99 -40.07 27.29
CA GLU A 861 43.88 -40.60 25.92
C GLU A 861 43.24 -39.57 24.98
N LEU A 862 42.22 -38.85 25.45
CA LEU A 862 41.59 -37.76 24.69
C LEU A 862 42.55 -36.60 24.42
N ALA A 863 43.40 -36.23 25.38
CA ALA A 863 44.44 -35.22 25.18
C ALA A 863 45.45 -35.66 24.12
N GLY A 864 45.89 -36.93 24.14
CA GLY A 864 46.78 -37.48 23.12
C GLY A 864 46.17 -37.48 21.71
N MET A 865 44.86 -37.65 21.57
CA MET A 865 44.16 -37.55 20.28
C MET A 865 44.18 -36.13 19.69
N LEU A 866 44.09 -35.10 20.53
CA LEU A 866 44.10 -33.71 20.08
C LEU A 866 45.44 -33.30 19.44
N ASP A 867 46.55 -33.91 19.85
CA ASP A 867 47.89 -33.68 19.28
C ASP A 867 48.16 -34.49 18.00
N LEU A 868 47.30 -35.45 17.65
CA LEU A 868 47.40 -36.30 16.43
C LEU A 868 46.58 -35.74 15.25
N ASP A 869 46.32 -34.42 15.24
CA ASP A 869 45.51 -33.71 14.23
C ASP A 869 44.06 -34.20 14.09
N VAL A 870 43.51 -34.82 15.14
CA VAL A 870 42.09 -35.20 15.20
C VAL A 870 41.28 -33.99 15.69
N GLY A 871 40.46 -33.41 14.81
CA GLY A 871 39.55 -32.31 15.15
C GLY A 871 39.67 -31.11 14.21
N SER A 872 39.52 -29.90 14.74
CA SER A 872 39.68 -28.64 14.01
C SER A 872 41.14 -28.22 13.81
N GLY A 873 42.09 -28.93 14.44
CA GLY A 873 43.44 -28.42 14.70
C GLY A 873 43.46 -27.36 15.81
N TRP A 874 44.64 -27.09 16.37
CA TRP A 874 44.86 -26.05 17.39
C TRP A 874 44.86 -24.65 16.76
N ALA A 875 43.91 -23.81 17.11
CA ALA A 875 43.78 -22.43 16.66
C ALA A 875 44.26 -21.43 17.71
N ASP A 876 45.21 -20.56 17.34
CA ASP A 876 45.72 -19.50 18.21
C ASP A 876 44.76 -18.30 18.30
N VAL A 877 44.50 -17.84 19.53
CA VAL A 877 43.86 -16.57 19.86
C VAL A 877 44.80 -15.80 20.79
N SER A 878 45.23 -14.61 20.35
CA SER A 878 46.29 -13.84 21.03
C SER A 878 45.80 -12.55 21.70
N ARG A 879 44.54 -12.16 21.46
CA ARG A 879 43.93 -10.94 22.00
C ARG A 879 42.59 -11.25 22.68
N PRO A 880 42.28 -10.63 23.84
CA PRO A 880 40.95 -10.67 24.44
C PRO A 880 39.88 -10.21 23.46
N HIS A 881 38.71 -10.85 23.49
CA HIS A 881 37.56 -10.55 22.64
C HIS A 881 37.82 -10.54 21.11
N GLU A 882 38.82 -11.26 20.61
CA GLU A 882 38.98 -11.55 19.17
C GLU A 882 38.28 -12.87 18.84
N PRO A 883 36.96 -12.86 18.49
CA PRO A 883 36.25 -14.09 18.19
C PRO A 883 36.77 -14.72 16.91
N ARG A 884 37.07 -16.02 16.97
CA ARG A 884 37.40 -16.84 15.80
C ARG A 884 36.47 -18.02 15.72
N GLU A 885 36.08 -18.42 14.53
CA GLU A 885 35.31 -19.65 14.34
C GLU A 885 36.26 -20.82 14.08
N ILE A 886 36.10 -21.92 14.82
CA ILE A 886 36.77 -23.19 14.55
C ILE A 886 35.75 -24.23 14.14
N ARG A 887 36.13 -25.12 13.22
CA ARG A 887 35.25 -26.14 12.65
C ARG A 887 35.97 -27.48 12.58
N THR A 888 35.24 -28.56 12.84
CA THR A 888 35.71 -29.93 12.62
C THR A 888 34.70 -30.70 11.79
N ALA A 889 35.18 -31.63 10.96
CA ALA A 889 34.37 -32.52 10.17
C ALA A 889 34.91 -33.95 10.30
N ILE A 890 34.02 -34.93 10.22
CA ILE A 890 34.39 -36.34 10.12
C ILE A 890 34.15 -36.83 8.70
N SER A 891 35.00 -37.74 8.22
CA SER A 891 35.04 -38.17 6.81
C SER A 891 33.80 -38.95 6.35
N SER A 892 32.99 -39.46 7.28
CA SER A 892 31.72 -40.13 7.01
C SER A 892 30.73 -39.94 8.16
N PRO A 893 29.39 -39.89 7.90
CA PRO A 893 28.38 -39.70 8.95
C PRO A 893 28.49 -40.77 10.03
N ALA A 894 28.53 -40.36 11.30
CA ALA A 894 28.62 -41.33 12.39
C ALA A 894 27.36 -42.22 12.46
N SER A 895 27.53 -43.53 12.62
CA SER A 895 26.41 -44.48 12.70
C SER A 895 25.60 -44.37 14.00
N GLY A 896 26.19 -43.82 15.06
CA GLY A 896 25.58 -43.62 16.37
C GLY A 896 25.81 -42.22 16.93
N ARG A 897 25.30 -41.95 18.14
CA ARG A 897 25.60 -40.70 18.85
C ARG A 897 27.10 -40.59 19.13
N ARG A 898 27.62 -39.38 19.09
CA ARG A 898 29.01 -39.04 19.41
C ARG A 898 29.07 -37.99 20.51
N ASP A 899 30.25 -37.84 21.08
CA ASP A 899 30.54 -36.81 22.06
C ASP A 899 31.22 -35.62 21.37
N LEU A 900 31.12 -34.45 21.99
CA LEU A 900 31.81 -33.24 21.53
C LEU A 900 32.85 -32.84 22.57
N LEU A 901 34.10 -32.70 22.13
CA LEU A 901 35.23 -32.32 22.97
C LEU A 901 35.67 -30.89 22.62
N LEU A 902 35.65 -30.01 23.63
CA LEU A 902 36.14 -28.63 23.56
C LEU A 902 37.41 -28.53 24.37
N ALA A 903 38.51 -28.02 23.80
CA ALA A 903 39.80 -27.99 24.48
C ALA A 903 40.47 -26.62 24.37
N VAL A 904 41.11 -26.20 25.46
CA VAL A 904 41.92 -24.97 25.54
C VAL A 904 43.23 -25.24 26.26
N ARG A 905 44.32 -24.64 25.78
CA ARG A 905 45.65 -24.67 26.42
C ARG A 905 46.39 -23.34 26.28
N CYS A 906 47.37 -23.10 27.15
CA CYS A 906 48.22 -21.91 27.07
C CYS A 906 49.17 -22.02 25.85
N GLY A 907 49.18 -21.01 24.99
CA GLY A 907 50.11 -20.87 23.88
C GLY A 907 51.49 -20.38 24.36
N GLY A 908 52.56 -21.01 23.88
CA GLY A 908 53.93 -20.57 24.12
C GLY A 908 54.49 -20.92 25.51
N GLY A 909 54.69 -22.22 25.80
CA GLY A 909 55.73 -22.79 26.67
C GLY A 909 55.96 -22.26 28.10
N ARG A 910 55.15 -21.34 28.64
CA ARG A 910 55.35 -20.72 29.95
C ARG A 910 54.65 -21.54 31.06
N PRO A 911 55.39 -22.12 32.03
CA PRO A 911 54.81 -23.01 33.05
C PRO A 911 53.83 -22.34 34.02
N GLN A 912 53.83 -21.01 34.11
CA GLN A 912 52.96 -20.25 35.02
C GLN A 912 51.84 -19.47 34.31
N ALA A 913 51.65 -19.67 33.00
CA ALA A 913 50.59 -18.99 32.26
C ALA A 913 49.20 -19.55 32.62
N ARG A 914 48.20 -18.66 32.71
CA ARG A 914 46.80 -19.00 32.96
C ARG A 914 45.93 -18.24 31.96
N VAL A 915 45.01 -18.95 31.31
CA VAL A 915 44.09 -18.40 30.31
C VAL A 915 42.68 -18.87 30.58
N LEU A 916 41.68 -18.02 30.30
CA LEU A 916 40.26 -18.36 30.36
C LEU A 916 39.69 -18.25 28.95
N GLY A 917 39.35 -19.39 28.36
CA GLY A 917 38.87 -19.49 26.99
C GLY A 917 37.36 -19.69 26.91
N GLY A 918 36.68 -18.86 26.14
CA GLY A 918 35.24 -18.94 25.90
C GLY A 918 34.91 -19.70 24.62
N PHE A 919 33.85 -20.51 24.68
CA PHE A 919 33.25 -21.25 23.56
C PHE A 919 31.77 -20.85 23.45
N SER A 920 31.35 -20.37 22.28
CA SER A 920 29.99 -19.87 22.05
C SER A 920 29.43 -20.33 20.72
N SER A 921 28.11 -20.21 20.56
CA SER A 921 27.42 -20.52 19.30
C SER A 921 27.78 -21.90 18.73
N ILE A 922 27.86 -22.90 19.61
CA ILE A 922 28.28 -24.26 19.24
C ILE A 922 27.20 -24.89 18.38
N GLN A 923 27.55 -25.24 17.15
CA GLN A 923 26.66 -25.75 16.13
C GLN A 923 27.08 -27.17 15.73
N ILE A 924 26.13 -28.10 15.71
CA ILE A 924 26.35 -29.50 15.29
C ILE A 924 25.61 -29.74 13.98
N ARG A 925 26.30 -30.32 13.01
CA ARG A 925 25.79 -30.65 11.68
C ARG A 925 25.69 -32.17 11.50
N HIS A 926 24.50 -32.70 11.19
CA HIS A 926 24.28 -34.15 11.06
C HIS A 926 23.30 -34.52 9.96
N VAL A 927 23.53 -35.66 9.30
CA VAL A 927 22.77 -36.19 8.17
C VAL A 927 21.44 -36.83 8.61
N VAL A 928 20.36 -36.54 7.90
CA VAL A 928 19.02 -37.11 8.00
C VAL A 928 18.96 -38.28 7.00
N SER A 929 18.85 -39.53 7.45
CA SER A 929 18.96 -40.70 6.55
C SER A 929 17.68 -40.99 5.73
N ASN A 930 17.86 -41.35 4.45
CA ASN A 930 16.84 -41.49 3.40
C ASN A 930 16.24 -42.91 3.29
N GLY A 931 15.84 -43.51 4.41
CA GLY A 931 15.54 -44.96 4.52
C GLY A 931 14.08 -45.38 4.70
N ALA A 932 13.08 -44.51 4.52
CA ALA A 932 11.67 -44.88 4.65
C ALA A 932 10.87 -44.48 3.40
N ARG A 933 10.20 -45.47 2.80
CA ARG A 933 9.20 -45.31 1.73
C ARG A 933 8.30 -44.11 2.02
N HIS A 934 8.14 -43.21 1.04
CA HIS A 934 7.21 -42.08 1.09
C HIS A 934 5.84 -42.53 1.66
N PRO A 935 5.43 -42.02 2.84
CA PRO A 935 4.06 -42.19 3.29
C PRO A 935 3.17 -41.34 2.38
N ARG A 936 2.03 -41.92 1.97
CA ARG A 936 0.94 -41.20 1.30
C ARG A 936 0.71 -39.85 1.99
N LEU A 937 0.68 -38.75 1.23
CA LEU A 937 0.34 -37.37 1.66
C LEU A 937 -1.15 -37.24 2.03
N ASN A 938 -1.61 -38.12 2.92
CA ASN A 938 -2.89 -38.12 3.63
C ASN A 938 -2.80 -38.95 4.93
N ALA A 939 -1.60 -39.10 5.51
CA ALA A 939 -1.49 -39.42 6.93
C ALA A 939 -1.56 -38.10 7.71
N PRO A 940 -2.38 -37.98 8.77
CA PRO A 940 -2.40 -36.78 9.60
C PRO A 940 -0.98 -36.44 10.04
N GLN A 941 -0.61 -35.14 10.05
CA GLN A 941 0.46 -34.66 10.93
C GLN A 941 0.31 -35.39 12.26
N GLU A 942 1.37 -35.97 12.83
CA GLU A 942 1.36 -36.42 14.23
C GLU A 942 0.83 -35.25 15.04
N ARG A 943 -0.48 -35.33 15.33
CA ARG A 943 -1.22 -34.26 15.96
C ARG A 943 -0.74 -34.38 17.37
N ARG A 944 0.27 -33.59 17.76
CA ARG A 944 0.60 -33.43 19.16
C ARG A 944 -0.67 -33.01 19.89
N ARG A 945 -1.35 -34.00 20.45
CA ARG A 945 -2.63 -33.81 21.11
C ARG A 945 -2.27 -33.36 22.51
N MET A 946 -2.68 -32.14 22.79
CA MET A 946 -2.53 -31.54 24.09
C MET A 946 -3.88 -31.58 24.80
N ARG A 947 -3.91 -32.11 26.01
CA ARG A 947 -5.09 -32.08 26.88
C ARG A 947 -4.70 -31.52 28.22
N ARG A 948 -5.44 -30.50 28.67
CA ARG A 948 -5.35 -30.03 30.06
C ARG A 948 -6.04 -31.04 30.98
N ILE A 949 -5.40 -31.38 32.10
CA ILE A 949 -6.05 -32.14 33.17
C ILE A 949 -7.20 -31.30 33.71
N THR A 950 -8.39 -31.88 33.77
CA THR A 950 -9.62 -31.18 34.16
C THR A 950 -9.64 -30.89 35.67
N ASN A 951 -10.41 -29.88 36.10
CA ASN A 951 -10.50 -29.55 37.52
C ASN A 951 -11.06 -30.72 38.35
N ASP A 952 -11.96 -31.52 37.80
CA ASP A 952 -12.48 -32.71 38.49
C ASP A 952 -11.44 -33.81 38.67
N GLU A 953 -10.51 -33.97 37.72
CA GLU A 953 -9.34 -34.84 37.88
C GLU A 953 -8.36 -34.28 38.94
N ILE A 954 -8.18 -32.96 39.00
CA ILE A 954 -7.33 -32.32 40.03
C ILE A 954 -7.94 -32.48 41.44
N LYS A 955 -9.28 -32.41 41.58
CA LYS A 955 -9.99 -32.64 42.86
C LYS A 955 -9.75 -34.05 43.44
N GLN A 956 -9.33 -35.01 42.62
CA GLN A 956 -8.97 -36.36 43.08
C GLN A 956 -7.55 -36.46 43.64
N ALA A 957 -6.79 -35.36 43.66
CA ALA A 957 -5.46 -35.35 44.25
C ALA A 957 -5.52 -35.78 45.71
N SER A 958 -4.62 -36.69 46.09
CA SER A 958 -4.50 -37.19 47.45
C SER A 958 -3.07 -37.02 47.94
N LEU A 959 -2.92 -36.59 49.20
CA LEU A 959 -1.61 -36.41 49.80
C LEU A 959 -0.96 -37.77 50.04
N VAL A 960 0.30 -37.91 49.62
CA VAL A 960 1.10 -39.14 49.75
C VAL A 960 1.95 -39.12 51.00
N THR A 961 2.47 -37.94 51.36
CA THR A 961 3.36 -37.73 52.51
C THR A 961 2.58 -37.29 53.74
N ASN A 962 2.71 -38.00 54.86
CA ASN A 962 2.00 -37.68 56.10
C ASN A 962 2.91 -36.97 57.11
N HIS A 963 3.17 -35.69 56.88
CA HIS A 963 3.94 -34.85 57.82
C HIS A 963 2.98 -34.08 58.74
N PRO A 964 3.28 -33.93 60.05
CA PRO A 964 2.45 -33.14 60.95
C PRO A 964 2.40 -31.68 60.50
N SER A 965 1.18 -31.11 60.44
CA SER A 965 0.95 -29.71 60.08
C SER A 965 -0.37 -29.21 60.69
N ASP A 966 -0.36 -27.99 61.22
CA ASP A 966 -1.55 -27.36 61.82
C ASP A 966 -2.61 -26.95 60.77
N LEU A 967 -2.23 -26.96 59.50
CA LEU A 967 -3.09 -26.55 58.39
C LEU A 967 -2.99 -27.56 57.23
N PRO A 968 -4.01 -27.65 56.36
CA PRO A 968 -3.99 -28.60 55.25
C PRO A 968 -2.77 -28.41 54.33
N THR A 969 -2.03 -29.47 54.10
CA THR A 969 -0.82 -29.48 53.25
C THR A 969 -1.13 -29.66 51.76
N LEU A 970 -2.35 -30.07 51.43
CA LEU A 970 -2.89 -30.15 50.09
C LEU A 970 -4.24 -29.41 50.07
N LEU A 971 -4.39 -28.45 49.16
CA LEU A 971 -5.65 -27.75 48.89
C LEU A 971 -5.88 -27.73 47.37
N VAL A 972 -7.10 -28.01 46.94
CA VAL A 972 -7.50 -27.89 45.53
C VAL A 972 -8.41 -26.68 45.41
N ALA A 973 -8.11 -25.76 44.49
CA ALA A 973 -8.92 -24.56 44.32
C ALA A 973 -10.22 -24.82 43.53
N GLY A 974 -11.16 -23.89 43.65
CA GLY A 974 -12.51 -23.96 43.04
C GLY A 974 -12.52 -23.81 41.52
N ASP A 975 -13.60 -23.25 40.96
CA ASP A 975 -14.00 -23.42 39.54
C ASP A 975 -13.02 -22.96 38.45
N ASP A 976 -11.89 -22.32 38.79
CA ASP A 976 -10.78 -21.98 37.88
C ASP A 976 -9.37 -22.37 38.37
N GLY A 977 -9.26 -23.18 39.43
CA GLY A 977 -8.03 -23.23 40.24
C GLY A 977 -7.33 -24.58 40.30
N GLY A 978 -6.03 -24.58 40.05
CA GLY A 978 -5.15 -25.74 40.18
C GLY A 978 -4.92 -26.21 41.63
N LEU A 979 -3.74 -26.75 41.89
CA LEU A 979 -3.46 -27.46 43.14
C LEU A 979 -2.42 -26.73 43.99
N PHE A 980 -2.70 -26.54 45.28
CA PHE A 980 -1.76 -25.95 46.23
C PHE A 980 -1.14 -27.03 47.12
N LEU A 981 0.18 -27.03 47.21
CA LEU A 981 0.93 -27.77 48.22
C LEU A 981 1.58 -26.82 49.20
N ARG A 982 1.52 -27.13 50.49
CA ARG A 982 2.24 -26.38 51.52
C ARG A 982 3.54 -27.09 51.88
N PRO A 983 4.69 -26.39 51.88
CA PRO A 983 5.94 -27.00 52.30
C PRO A 983 5.90 -27.45 53.76
N ASN A 984 6.69 -28.47 54.10
CA ASN A 984 6.87 -28.94 55.46
C ASN A 984 8.37 -29.08 55.78
N THR A 985 8.77 -28.80 57.02
CA THR A 985 10.17 -28.92 57.47
C THR A 985 10.65 -30.35 57.60
N HIS A 986 9.73 -31.32 57.75
CA HIS A 986 10.07 -32.73 57.93
C HIS A 986 10.48 -33.43 56.62
N GLY A 987 10.27 -32.80 55.46
CA GLY A 987 10.67 -33.35 54.18
C GLY A 987 9.79 -32.89 53.01
N PRO A 988 9.95 -33.50 51.82
CA PRO A 988 9.12 -33.17 50.67
C PRO A 988 7.64 -33.45 50.96
N VAL A 989 6.78 -32.57 50.45
CA VAL A 989 5.33 -32.73 50.48
C VAL A 989 4.88 -33.12 49.08
N VAL A 990 4.17 -34.25 48.98
CA VAL A 990 3.85 -34.88 47.70
C VAL A 990 2.36 -35.19 47.62
N ALA A 991 1.73 -34.80 46.52
CA ALA A 991 0.38 -35.24 46.16
C ALA A 991 0.41 -36.13 44.92
N ALA A 992 -0.52 -37.08 44.86
CA ALA A 992 -0.70 -38.00 43.75
C ALA A 992 -2.05 -37.78 43.08
N LEU A 993 -2.02 -37.61 41.76
CA LEU A 993 -3.15 -37.74 40.85
C LEU A 993 -3.13 -39.16 40.29
N LYS A 994 -3.87 -40.06 40.95
CA LYS A 994 -3.91 -41.49 40.61
C LYS A 994 -4.54 -41.68 39.24
N SER A 995 -3.90 -42.50 38.40
CA SER A 995 -4.39 -42.81 37.06
C SER A 995 -4.77 -41.55 36.26
N ALA A 996 -3.95 -40.50 36.30
CA ALA A 996 -4.20 -39.24 35.62
C ALA A 996 -3.33 -39.04 34.36
N PHE A 997 -2.39 -39.97 34.11
CA PHE A 997 -1.54 -39.97 32.92
C PHE A 997 -1.96 -41.13 32.00
N PRO A 998 -2.62 -40.87 30.86
CA PRO A 998 -3.14 -41.91 29.98
C PRO A 998 -2.06 -42.79 29.37
N ALA A 999 -2.44 -44.03 29.02
CA ALA A 999 -1.56 -45.03 28.38
C ALA A 999 -0.96 -44.65 27.01
N PHE A 1000 -1.32 -43.48 26.46
CA PHE A 1000 -0.75 -42.96 25.21
C PHE A 1000 -0.06 -41.61 25.42
N ALA A 1001 -0.13 -41.03 26.63
CA ALA A 1001 0.57 -39.79 26.97
C ALA A 1001 2.09 -40.02 26.95
N ARG A 1002 2.84 -39.07 26.38
CA ARG A 1002 4.32 -39.11 26.38
C ARG A 1002 4.94 -38.21 27.43
N SER A 1003 4.32 -37.08 27.70
CA SER A 1003 4.82 -36.16 28.72
C SER A 1003 3.70 -35.39 29.38
N VAL A 1004 3.98 -34.91 30.58
CA VAL A 1004 3.13 -33.93 31.25
C VAL A 1004 3.98 -32.69 31.55
N VAL A 1005 3.43 -31.53 31.21
CA VAL A 1005 4.01 -30.22 31.51
C VAL A 1005 3.15 -29.55 32.57
N ALA A 1006 3.77 -28.97 33.59
CA ALA A 1006 3.07 -28.21 34.60
C ALA A 1006 3.64 -26.82 34.77
N THR A 1007 2.78 -25.83 34.87
CA THR A 1007 3.17 -24.45 35.21
C THR A 1007 2.98 -24.23 36.70
N VAL A 1008 4.04 -23.86 37.41
CA VAL A 1008 4.06 -23.68 38.86
C VAL A 1008 4.49 -22.27 39.27
N GLU A 1009 4.04 -21.84 40.45
CA GLU A 1009 4.45 -20.58 41.09
C GLU A 1009 4.43 -20.69 42.62
N ILE A 1010 5.17 -19.80 43.29
CA ILE A 1010 5.07 -19.61 44.73
C ILE A 1010 4.04 -18.50 44.99
N ALA A 1011 2.86 -18.87 45.48
CA ALA A 1011 1.71 -17.97 45.61
C ALA A 1011 1.66 -17.29 47.00
N HIS A 1012 2.77 -16.69 47.42
CA HIS A 1012 2.84 -15.90 48.66
C HIS A 1012 4.03 -14.92 48.62
N GLU A 1013 3.77 -13.63 48.79
CA GLU A 1013 4.74 -12.54 48.56
C GLU A 1013 6.00 -12.60 49.42
N GLU A 1014 5.88 -13.07 50.67
CA GLU A 1014 7.03 -13.18 51.60
C GLU A 1014 7.65 -14.59 51.68
N ALA A 1015 7.29 -15.51 50.76
CA ALA A 1015 7.76 -16.89 50.84
C ALA A 1015 9.24 -17.06 50.46
N SER A 1016 9.92 -17.95 51.18
CA SER A 1016 11.26 -18.43 50.80
C SER A 1016 11.19 -19.26 49.49
N PRO A 1017 12.30 -19.39 48.74
CA PRO A 1017 12.36 -20.23 47.53
C PRO A 1017 11.87 -21.66 47.76
N PHE A 1018 11.16 -22.23 46.79
CA PHE A 1018 10.72 -23.64 46.81
C PHE A 1018 11.41 -24.43 45.72
N GLU A 1019 11.57 -25.73 45.95
CA GLU A 1019 11.88 -26.68 44.88
C GLU A 1019 10.62 -27.46 44.52
N PHE A 1020 10.28 -27.48 43.23
CA PHE A 1020 9.17 -28.24 42.68
C PHE A 1020 9.70 -29.41 41.87
N ALA A 1021 8.96 -30.53 41.86
CA ALA A 1021 9.27 -31.65 41.00
C ALA A 1021 8.01 -32.45 40.63
N MET A 1022 8.09 -33.18 39.50
CA MET A 1022 7.08 -34.12 39.04
C MET A 1022 7.69 -35.51 38.87
N ALA A 1023 6.93 -36.54 39.23
CA ALA A 1023 7.27 -37.92 38.89
C ALA A 1023 6.09 -38.66 38.26
N LEU A 1024 6.39 -39.67 37.45
CA LEU A 1024 5.43 -40.63 36.93
C LEU A 1024 5.72 -42.00 37.54
N GLY A 1025 4.71 -42.65 38.09
CA GLY A 1025 4.82 -43.99 38.69
C GLY A 1025 3.62 -44.86 38.38
N ARG A 1026 3.76 -46.17 38.59
CA ARG A 1026 2.65 -47.12 38.39
C ARG A 1026 1.58 -46.92 39.48
N PRO A 1027 0.27 -47.04 39.16
CA PRO A 1027 -0.80 -46.85 40.15
C PRO A 1027 -0.72 -47.73 41.40
N GLU A 1028 -0.20 -48.94 41.23
CA GLU A 1028 0.01 -49.94 42.27
C GLU A 1028 1.23 -49.68 43.18
N GLU A 1029 2.16 -48.81 42.77
CA GLU A 1029 3.43 -48.57 43.47
C GLU A 1029 3.43 -47.21 44.17
N LYS A 1030 3.74 -47.21 45.48
CA LYS A 1030 4.00 -45.96 46.23
C LYS A 1030 5.47 -45.59 46.12
N LEU A 1031 5.75 -44.43 45.56
CA LEU A 1031 7.12 -43.91 45.44
C LEU A 1031 7.68 -43.47 46.80
N SER A 1032 8.94 -43.80 47.07
CA SER A 1032 9.66 -43.35 48.26
C SER A 1032 10.44 -42.07 47.97
N TRP A 1033 10.15 -41.01 48.72
CA TRP A 1033 10.70 -39.65 48.54
C TRP A 1033 11.79 -39.28 49.56
N LYS A 1034 12.53 -40.28 50.07
CA LYS A 1034 13.56 -40.08 51.12
C LYS A 1034 14.94 -39.59 50.60
N GLY A 1035 15.16 -39.57 49.29
CA GLY A 1035 16.40 -39.10 48.65
C GLY A 1035 16.17 -37.98 47.63
N ASP A 1036 17.21 -37.61 46.87
CA ASP A 1036 17.12 -36.53 45.86
C ASP A 1036 16.29 -36.88 44.63
N ALA A 1037 16.04 -38.17 44.37
CA ALA A 1037 15.07 -38.64 43.39
C ALA A 1037 14.16 -39.72 44.02
N PRO A 1038 12.88 -39.78 43.63
CA PRO A 1038 11.96 -40.79 44.14
C PRO A 1038 12.34 -42.21 43.66
N THR A 1039 12.49 -43.14 44.60
CA THR A 1039 12.78 -44.54 44.28
C THR A 1039 11.52 -45.21 43.72
N GLY A 1040 11.65 -45.86 42.56
CA GLY A 1040 10.55 -46.55 41.86
C GLY A 1040 9.83 -45.70 40.81
N ALA A 1041 10.25 -44.46 40.56
CA ALA A 1041 9.65 -43.62 39.52
C ALA A 1041 10.05 -44.08 38.11
N LEU A 1042 9.10 -44.12 37.19
CA LEU A 1042 9.35 -44.38 35.77
C LEU A 1042 9.99 -43.18 35.07
N ALA A 1043 9.62 -41.97 35.51
CA ALA A 1043 10.23 -40.73 35.05
C ALA A 1043 10.16 -39.68 36.16
N PHE A 1044 11.15 -38.80 36.22
CA PHE A 1044 11.26 -37.73 37.21
C PHE A 1044 11.78 -36.46 36.53
N SER A 1045 11.16 -35.30 36.79
CA SER A 1045 11.56 -34.02 36.20
C SER A 1045 12.88 -33.47 36.75
N GLY A 1046 13.35 -34.01 37.88
CA GLY A 1046 14.32 -33.31 38.72
C GLY A 1046 13.66 -32.23 39.59
N TRP A 1047 14.38 -31.77 40.61
CA TRP A 1047 13.96 -30.64 41.44
C TRP A 1047 14.33 -29.31 40.75
N THR A 1048 13.33 -28.47 40.50
CA THR A 1048 13.50 -27.13 39.95
C THR A 1048 13.25 -26.11 41.05
N ARG A 1049 14.28 -25.32 41.36
CA ARG A 1049 14.18 -24.25 42.35
C ARG A 1049 13.51 -23.03 41.73
N VAL A 1050 12.40 -22.59 42.31
CA VAL A 1050 11.72 -21.33 41.99
C VAL A 1050 12.18 -20.30 43.03
N PRO A 1051 13.00 -19.30 42.65
CA PRO A 1051 13.65 -18.41 43.62
C PRO A 1051 12.76 -17.27 44.10
N ARG A 1052 11.73 -16.86 43.33
CA ARG A 1052 10.91 -15.69 43.62
C ARG A 1052 9.42 -16.01 43.65
N PRO A 1053 8.64 -15.40 44.57
CA PRO A 1053 7.18 -15.40 44.54
C PRO A 1053 6.60 -14.96 43.19
N PHE A 1054 5.49 -15.57 42.78
CA PHE A 1054 4.75 -15.29 41.55
C PHE A 1054 5.54 -15.49 40.23
N GLU A 1055 6.75 -16.05 40.29
CA GLU A 1055 7.50 -16.42 39.10
C GLU A 1055 6.95 -17.73 38.52
N LEU A 1056 6.38 -17.66 37.31
CA LEU A 1056 5.88 -18.83 36.59
C LEU A 1056 7.04 -19.67 36.05
N GLN A 1057 7.06 -20.95 36.38
CA GLN A 1057 8.06 -21.89 35.90
C GLN A 1057 7.38 -23.15 35.35
N ASP A 1058 7.85 -23.63 34.20
CA ASP A 1058 7.33 -24.85 33.60
C ASP A 1058 8.21 -26.06 33.94
N LEU A 1059 7.57 -27.10 34.46
CA LEU A 1059 8.16 -28.41 34.73
C LEU A 1059 7.69 -29.38 33.67
N LYS A 1060 8.59 -30.23 33.16
CA LYS A 1060 8.21 -31.30 32.24
C LYS A 1060 8.78 -32.63 32.71
N VAL A 1061 7.94 -33.66 32.72
CA VAL A 1061 8.38 -35.05 32.86
C VAL A 1061 7.87 -35.87 31.67
N SER A 1062 8.77 -36.66 31.09
CA SER A 1062 8.48 -37.46 29.88
C SER A 1062 8.88 -38.91 30.11
N ILE A 1063 8.08 -39.85 29.61
CA ILE A 1063 8.45 -41.26 29.55
C ILE A 1063 9.16 -41.56 28.23
N ARG A 1064 10.15 -42.45 28.27
CA ARG A 1064 10.91 -42.85 27.06
C ARG A 1064 10.14 -43.84 26.20
N GLU A 1065 9.37 -44.72 26.83
CA GLU A 1065 8.52 -45.71 26.17
C GLU A 1065 7.09 -45.57 26.67
N ILE A 1066 6.11 -45.76 25.78
CA ILE A 1066 4.68 -45.64 26.12
C ILE A 1066 4.28 -46.81 27.00
N ASP A 1067 3.83 -46.52 28.23
CA ASP A 1067 3.28 -47.53 29.12
C ASP A 1067 1.82 -47.81 28.73
N ARG A 1068 1.46 -49.10 28.57
CA ARG A 1068 0.10 -49.50 28.19
C ARG A 1068 -0.92 -49.33 29.32
N LYS A 1069 -0.47 -49.03 30.54
CA LYS A 1069 -1.33 -48.72 31.69
C LYS A 1069 -1.35 -47.20 31.93
N TRP A 1070 -2.42 -46.73 32.56
CA TRP A 1070 -2.47 -45.36 33.05
C TRP A 1070 -1.50 -45.21 34.22
N LEU A 1071 -0.74 -44.11 34.25
CA LEU A 1071 0.24 -43.82 35.29
C LEU A 1071 -0.31 -42.80 36.29
N THR A 1072 0.28 -42.78 37.48
CA THR A 1072 0.03 -41.78 38.52
C THR A 1072 1.00 -40.62 38.36
N ILE A 1073 0.47 -39.40 38.37
CA ILE A 1073 1.27 -38.17 38.37
C ILE A 1073 1.50 -37.76 39.81
N TYR A 1074 2.75 -37.69 40.23
CA TYR A 1074 3.16 -37.20 41.53
C TYR A 1074 3.67 -35.77 41.40
N LEU A 1075 3.07 -34.86 42.17
CA LEU A 1075 3.44 -33.45 42.27
C LEU A 1075 4.13 -33.25 43.63
N ALA A 1076 5.36 -32.77 43.62
CA ALA A 1076 6.19 -32.70 44.82
C ALA A 1076 6.75 -31.29 45.01
N ILE A 1077 6.84 -30.87 46.28
CA ILE A 1077 7.55 -29.67 46.69
C ILE A 1077 8.46 -29.95 47.88
N ARG A 1078 9.56 -29.20 48.02
CA ARG A 1078 10.36 -29.19 49.25
C ARG A 1078 10.99 -27.82 49.50
N LEU A 1079 11.36 -27.57 50.75
CA LEU A 1079 12.14 -26.39 51.12
C LEU A 1079 13.64 -26.66 50.87
N PRO A 1080 14.35 -25.78 50.16
CA PRO A 1080 15.80 -25.79 50.12
C PRO A 1080 16.40 -25.70 51.52
N ARG A 1081 17.56 -26.33 51.74
CA ARG A 1081 18.30 -26.26 53.01
C ARG A 1081 18.56 -24.79 53.38
N GLY A 1082 18.19 -24.40 54.60
CA GLY A 1082 18.34 -23.02 55.11
C GLY A 1082 17.12 -22.10 54.91
N SER A 1083 16.04 -22.56 54.28
CA SER A 1083 14.81 -21.77 54.08
C SER A 1083 13.99 -21.65 55.37
N ARG A 1084 13.33 -20.51 55.58
CA ARG A 1084 12.49 -20.29 56.77
C ARG A 1084 11.13 -20.99 56.60
N PRO A 1085 10.67 -21.76 57.60
CA PRO A 1085 9.33 -22.33 57.56
C PRO A 1085 8.29 -21.23 57.81
N MET A 1086 7.57 -20.82 56.77
CA MET A 1086 6.44 -19.90 56.86
C MET A 1086 5.20 -20.50 56.18
N PRO A 1087 3.98 -20.20 56.65
CA PRO A 1087 2.75 -20.64 56.00
C PRO A 1087 2.65 -20.02 54.61
N SER A 1088 2.99 -20.80 53.60
CA SER A 1088 3.12 -20.37 52.21
C SER A 1088 2.58 -21.47 51.30
N ASN A 1089 2.13 -21.12 50.10
CA ASN A 1089 1.49 -22.09 49.20
C ASN A 1089 2.22 -22.16 47.86
N ALA A 1090 2.60 -23.37 47.47
CA ALA A 1090 3.16 -23.69 46.18
C ALA A 1090 2.01 -24.06 45.23
N PHE A 1091 1.82 -23.31 44.16
CA PHE A 1091 0.66 -23.44 43.29
C PHE A 1091 1.02 -24.12 41.97
N TRP A 1092 0.29 -25.18 41.65
CA TRP A 1092 0.31 -25.89 40.38
C TRP A 1092 -0.84 -25.41 39.53
N ARG A 1093 -0.60 -24.39 38.70
CA ARG A 1093 -1.63 -23.63 38.00
C ARG A 1093 -2.24 -24.39 36.83
N LYS A 1094 -1.41 -25.11 36.08
CA LYS A 1094 -1.82 -25.88 34.89
C LYS A 1094 -1.04 -27.18 34.79
N LEU A 1095 -1.71 -28.25 34.35
CA LEU A 1095 -1.11 -29.53 33.99
C LEU A 1095 -1.60 -29.92 32.58
N LEU A 1096 -0.67 -30.12 31.66
CA LEU A 1096 -0.91 -30.40 30.25
C LEU A 1096 -0.29 -31.75 29.88
N LEU A 1097 -1.12 -32.69 29.47
CA LEU A 1097 -0.70 -33.96 28.90
C LEU A 1097 -0.42 -33.78 27.42
N LEU A 1098 0.70 -34.34 26.95
CA LEU A 1098 1.16 -34.28 25.58
C LEU A 1098 1.41 -35.69 25.07
N TRP A 1099 0.86 -36.00 23.90
CA TRP A 1099 1.20 -37.19 23.12
C TRP A 1099 1.20 -36.89 21.63
N ASP A 1100 1.82 -37.79 20.88
CA ASP A 1100 1.97 -37.69 19.43
C ASP A 1100 0.68 -38.02 18.66
#